data_AF-E4S4X9-F1
#
_entry.id   AF-E4S4X9-F1
#
_cell.length_a   1.000
_cell.length_b   1.000
_cell.length_c   1.000
_cell.angle_alpha   90.00
_cell.angle_beta   90.00
_cell.angle_gamma   90.00
#
_symmetry.space_group_name_H-M   'P 1'
#
loop_
_entity.id
_entity.type
_entity.pdbx_description
1 polymer ?
#
loop_
_entity_poly.entity_id
_entity_poly.type
_entity_poly.pdbx_seq_one_letter_code
_entity_poly.pdbx_strand_id
1 'polypeptide(L)'
;MKKIILKSGILLLVVILIVSILQILPVFAQSTPYEKEKYPHLLGNQAVKKPSVAGRLQIIEKNGKKYLADQKGEIIQLRGMSTHGLQWYGDIINKNAFEALSKDWECNVVRLAMYVGEGGYASNPSIKQKVIEGIKLAIENDMYVIVDWHVLNPGDPNAEIYKGAKDFFKEIATSFPNDYHIIYELCNEPNPNEPGVENSLDGWKKVKAYAEPIIKMLRSLGNQNIIIVGSPNWSQRPDFAIQDPINDKNVMYSVHFYSGTHKVDGYVFENMKNAFENGVPIFVSEWGTSLASGDGGPYLDEADKWLEYLNSNYISWVNWSLSNKNETSAAFVPYVSGMHDATSLDPGDDKVWDIKELSISGEYVRARIKGIAYKPIERNSQIKEGETAPLGEKVLPSTFEDDTRQGWDWDGPSGVKGPITIESINGSKVLSFEVEYPEKKPQDGWATAARLILKEINAKREDNKYLAFDFYIKPERVSKGMIQIFLAFSPPSLGYWAQVQDSFNIDLLKLSSARKTEEGLYKFNVFFDLDKIQDGKVLSPDTLLRDIIIVIADGNSDFKGKMFIDNVRFTNILFEDISFESSLYDTVSKLYSKRVIKGTSAFKYLPDRSITRAEFAALCVRTLNLKIEKYDGRFSDVKSSAWYSDVVYTAYKNGLFGQEKNKFFPERIMKREEVAALAIEVYKRLTGKIEVSLDDIQIADEGLINPQYRESVKLAVKLGIFELYSDGTFAPGKSISRGEVATIFYNLLNLAGKI
;
A
#
# COMPACT_ATOMS: atom_id res chain seq x y z
N MET A 1 17.93 92.33 -15.93
CA MET A 1 18.19 90.98 -16.48
C MET A 1 18.35 89.86 -15.45
N LYS A 2 18.85 90.08 -14.22
CA LYS A 2 19.05 88.99 -13.23
C LYS A 2 17.79 88.46 -12.50
N LYS A 3 16.62 89.13 -12.57
CA LYS A 3 15.38 88.72 -11.87
C LYS A 3 14.41 87.87 -12.72
N ILE A 4 14.59 87.80 -14.04
CA ILE A 4 13.70 87.05 -14.94
C ILE A 4 14.19 85.60 -15.13
N ILE A 5 15.49 85.36 -15.05
CA ILE A 5 16.09 84.02 -15.25
C ILE A 5 15.81 83.08 -14.07
N LEU A 6 15.62 83.62 -12.86
CA LEU A 6 15.39 82.79 -11.66
C LEU A 6 13.95 82.24 -11.55
N LYS A 7 12.95 82.92 -12.13
CA LYS A 7 11.55 82.43 -12.11
C LYS A 7 11.29 81.36 -13.17
N SER A 8 11.98 81.41 -14.31
CA SER A 8 11.86 80.39 -15.36
C SER A 8 12.57 79.08 -15.00
N GLY A 9 13.71 79.16 -14.28
CA GLY A 9 14.44 77.96 -13.84
C GLY A 9 13.74 77.16 -12.76
N ILE A 10 13.05 77.82 -11.81
CA ILE A 10 12.30 77.14 -10.75
C ILE A 10 11.01 76.51 -11.29
N LEU A 11 10.33 77.16 -12.23
CA LEU A 11 9.14 76.57 -12.85
C LEU A 11 9.48 75.37 -13.74
N LEU A 12 10.62 75.41 -14.45
CA LEU A 12 11.10 74.27 -15.25
C LEU A 12 11.57 73.12 -14.36
N LEU A 13 12.22 73.40 -13.22
CA LEU A 13 12.60 72.35 -12.26
C LEU A 13 11.39 71.72 -11.58
N VAL A 14 10.34 72.49 -11.25
CA VAL A 14 9.11 71.94 -10.64
C VAL A 14 8.31 71.13 -11.66
N VAL A 15 8.24 71.56 -12.93
CA VAL A 15 7.59 70.77 -14.00
C VAL A 15 8.40 69.51 -14.33
N ILE A 16 9.74 69.58 -14.38
CA ILE A 16 10.58 68.39 -14.57
C ILE A 16 10.49 67.45 -13.36
N LEU A 17 10.44 67.96 -12.12
CA LEU A 17 10.29 67.11 -10.93
C LEU A 17 8.90 66.46 -10.88
N ILE A 18 7.83 67.16 -11.26
CA ILE A 18 6.48 66.58 -11.35
C ILE A 18 6.38 65.57 -12.49
N VAL A 19 7.00 65.81 -13.66
CA VAL A 19 7.03 64.85 -14.77
C VAL A 19 7.96 63.66 -14.47
N SER A 20 9.01 63.84 -13.65
CA SER A 20 9.90 62.75 -13.20
C SER A 20 9.27 61.91 -12.09
N ILE A 21 8.45 62.50 -11.22
CA ILE A 21 7.69 61.78 -10.18
C ILE A 21 6.47 61.07 -10.79
N LEU A 22 5.93 61.53 -11.92
CA LEU A 22 4.88 60.84 -12.68
C LEU A 22 5.40 59.72 -13.61
N GLN A 23 6.72 59.57 -13.79
CA GLN A 23 7.32 58.52 -14.63
C GLN A 23 8.04 57.40 -13.86
N ILE A 24 8.01 57.42 -12.52
CA ILE A 24 8.55 56.35 -11.67
C ILE A 24 7.54 55.95 -10.58
N LEU A 25 6.26 55.92 -10.94
CA LEU A 25 5.39 54.91 -10.33
C LEU A 25 5.51 53.70 -11.26
N PRO A 26 6.06 52.56 -10.80
CA PRO A 26 5.76 51.33 -11.49
C PRO A 26 4.25 51.23 -11.44
N VAL A 27 3.60 51.44 -12.59
CA VAL A 27 2.28 50.88 -12.82
C VAL A 27 2.54 49.38 -12.72
N PHE A 28 2.45 48.85 -11.50
CA PHE A 28 2.17 47.46 -11.30
C PHE A 28 0.83 47.28 -11.99
N ALA A 29 0.88 46.92 -13.28
CA ALA A 29 -0.24 46.27 -13.91
C ALA A 29 -0.47 45.03 -13.05
N GLN A 30 -1.41 45.12 -12.11
CA GLN A 30 -1.99 43.93 -11.52
C GLN A 30 -2.54 43.18 -12.72
N SER A 31 -1.79 42.16 -13.15
CA SER A 31 -2.25 41.23 -14.17
C SER A 31 -3.63 40.77 -13.75
N THR A 32 -4.63 40.97 -14.62
CA THR A 32 -5.98 40.50 -14.36
C THR A 32 -5.91 39.00 -14.04
N PRO A 33 -6.62 38.50 -13.01
CA PRO A 33 -6.68 37.06 -12.75
C PRO A 33 -7.14 36.32 -14.01
N TYR A 34 -6.48 35.21 -14.36
CA TYR A 34 -6.77 34.48 -15.59
C TYR A 34 -8.22 33.97 -15.64
N GLU A 35 -8.81 33.68 -14.46
CA GLU A 35 -10.21 33.27 -14.35
C GLU A 35 -11.13 34.36 -14.88
N LYS A 36 -10.81 35.64 -14.67
CA LYS A 36 -11.67 36.75 -15.13
C LYS A 36 -11.84 36.75 -16.66
N GLU A 37 -10.85 36.27 -17.39
CA GLU A 37 -10.86 36.24 -18.85
C GLU A 37 -11.39 34.90 -19.39
N LYS A 38 -11.05 33.78 -18.75
CA LYS A 38 -11.32 32.43 -19.27
C LYS A 38 -12.45 31.68 -18.56
N TYR A 39 -12.63 31.89 -17.26
CA TYR A 39 -13.56 31.17 -16.38
C TYR A 39 -14.22 32.11 -15.36
N PRO A 40 -15.02 33.10 -15.82
CA PRO A 40 -15.46 34.21 -14.99
C PRO A 40 -16.37 33.78 -13.83
N HIS A 41 -17.07 32.65 -13.92
CA HIS A 41 -17.96 32.16 -12.87
C HIS A 41 -17.22 31.42 -11.75
N LEU A 42 -15.89 31.25 -11.86
CA LEU A 42 -15.05 30.84 -10.73
C LEU A 42 -14.85 31.98 -9.71
N LEU A 43 -15.12 33.23 -10.10
CA LEU A 43 -15.03 34.39 -9.23
C LEU A 43 -16.40 34.76 -8.64
N GLY A 44 -16.40 35.06 -7.35
CA GLY A 44 -17.58 35.44 -6.59
C GLY A 44 -18.33 34.28 -5.94
N ASN A 45 -19.12 34.63 -4.92
CA ASN A 45 -19.85 33.69 -4.06
C ASN A 45 -21.26 34.21 -3.69
N GLN A 46 -21.84 35.11 -4.48
CA GLN A 46 -23.12 35.77 -4.15
C GLN A 46 -24.30 34.79 -3.99
N ALA A 47 -24.29 33.67 -4.71
CA ALA A 47 -25.30 32.61 -4.59
C ALA A 47 -24.99 31.61 -3.45
N VAL A 48 -23.83 31.71 -2.80
CA VAL A 48 -23.35 30.81 -1.73
C VAL A 48 -23.85 31.33 -0.38
N LYS A 49 -25.17 31.28 -0.20
CA LYS A 49 -25.84 31.76 1.01
C LYS A 49 -25.76 30.71 2.12
N LYS A 50 -25.48 31.14 3.35
CA LYS A 50 -25.54 30.28 4.54
C LYS A 50 -26.98 30.02 5.00
N PRO A 51 -27.25 28.95 5.76
CA PRO A 51 -28.59 28.61 6.27
C PRO A 51 -29.29 29.77 7.00
N SER A 52 -28.58 30.57 7.80
CA SER A 52 -29.15 31.74 8.50
C SER A 52 -29.77 32.78 7.57
N VAL A 53 -29.30 32.85 6.31
CA VAL A 53 -29.81 33.76 5.27
C VAL A 53 -30.82 33.06 4.37
N ALA A 54 -30.51 31.84 3.93
CA ALA A 54 -31.28 31.10 2.94
C ALA A 54 -32.47 30.34 3.53
N GLY A 55 -32.40 29.89 4.78
CA GLY A 55 -33.42 29.09 5.43
C GLY A 55 -33.66 27.74 4.73
N ARG A 56 -34.93 27.34 4.63
CA ARG A 56 -35.30 26.04 4.06
C ARG A 56 -35.06 25.97 2.55
N LEU A 57 -34.32 24.96 2.13
CA LEU A 57 -34.09 24.66 0.73
C LEU A 57 -35.31 24.02 0.06
N GLN A 58 -35.47 24.29 -1.23
CA GLN A 58 -36.51 23.71 -2.09
C GLN A 58 -36.00 23.59 -3.53
N ILE A 59 -36.71 22.82 -4.36
CA ILE A 59 -36.45 22.75 -5.80
C ILE A 59 -37.47 23.64 -6.53
N ILE A 60 -36.98 24.54 -7.37
CA ILE A 60 -37.82 25.38 -8.25
C ILE A 60 -37.56 25.03 -9.71
N GLU A 61 -38.55 25.27 -10.56
CA GLU A 61 -38.40 25.14 -12.00
C GLU A 61 -38.34 26.52 -12.66
N LYS A 62 -37.36 26.72 -13.54
CA LYS A 62 -37.19 27.93 -14.34
C LYS A 62 -36.69 27.57 -15.73
N ASN A 63 -37.46 27.93 -16.75
CA ASN A 63 -37.16 27.66 -18.16
C ASN A 63 -36.90 26.17 -18.45
N GLY A 64 -37.73 25.28 -17.90
CA GLY A 64 -37.62 23.82 -18.10
C GLY A 64 -36.49 23.13 -17.33
N LYS A 65 -35.67 23.89 -16.59
CA LYS A 65 -34.60 23.37 -15.73
C LYS A 65 -34.98 23.50 -14.26
N LYS A 66 -34.52 22.57 -13.43
CA LYS A 66 -34.78 22.57 -11.99
C LYS A 66 -33.53 22.96 -11.21
N TYR A 67 -33.69 23.91 -10.29
CA TYR A 67 -32.61 24.49 -9.49
C TYR A 67 -32.88 24.32 -8.02
N LEU A 68 -31.82 24.22 -7.23
CA LEU A 68 -31.90 24.42 -5.79
C LEU A 68 -32.15 25.91 -5.51
N ALA A 69 -33.10 26.19 -4.63
CA ALA A 69 -33.44 27.53 -4.21
C ALA A 69 -33.61 27.61 -2.69
N ASP A 70 -33.49 28.84 -2.19
CA ASP A 70 -33.71 29.17 -0.79
C ASP A 70 -35.21 29.26 -0.44
N GLN A 71 -35.52 29.61 0.80
CA GLN A 71 -36.90 29.69 1.30
C GLN A 71 -37.77 30.74 0.59
N LYS A 72 -37.14 31.72 -0.09
CA LYS A 72 -37.81 32.78 -0.85
C LYS A 72 -37.97 32.42 -2.33
N GLY A 73 -37.43 31.29 -2.77
CA GLY A 73 -37.44 30.87 -4.16
C GLY A 73 -36.30 31.49 -4.98
N GLU A 74 -35.28 32.06 -4.33
CA GLU A 74 -34.10 32.57 -5.00
C GLU A 74 -33.06 31.46 -5.17
N ILE A 75 -32.52 31.30 -6.38
CA ILE A 75 -31.51 30.27 -6.70
C ILE A 75 -30.34 30.38 -5.71
N ILE A 76 -29.89 29.23 -5.23
CA ILE A 76 -28.77 29.09 -4.29
C ILE A 76 -27.81 28.03 -4.83
N GLN A 77 -26.52 28.22 -4.57
CA GLN A 77 -25.49 27.21 -4.82
C GLN A 77 -24.83 26.85 -3.50
N LEU A 78 -24.75 25.57 -3.19
CA LEU A 78 -23.96 25.07 -2.06
C LEU A 78 -22.55 24.71 -2.54
N ARG A 79 -21.54 25.16 -1.80
CA ARG A 79 -20.12 24.88 -2.03
C ARG A 79 -19.49 24.48 -0.71
N GLY A 80 -18.74 23.38 -0.72
CA GLY A 80 -18.16 22.86 0.51
C GLY A 80 -17.27 21.65 0.35
N MET A 81 -17.06 20.99 1.48
CA MET A 81 -16.12 19.89 1.63
C MET A 81 -16.81 18.65 2.19
N SER A 82 -16.41 17.47 1.72
CA SER A 82 -16.75 16.19 2.31
C SER A 82 -15.68 15.80 3.32
N THR A 83 -16.09 15.24 4.45
CA THR A 83 -15.17 14.40 5.21
C THR A 83 -14.72 13.23 4.34
N HIS A 84 -13.54 12.67 4.64
CA HIS A 84 -13.28 11.29 4.25
C HIS A 84 -14.16 10.36 5.12
N GLY A 85 -14.08 9.03 4.93
CA GLY A 85 -14.73 8.07 5.81
C GLY A 85 -14.46 8.35 7.29
N LEU A 86 -15.53 8.59 8.06
CA LEU A 86 -15.46 9.02 9.47
C LEU A 86 -14.75 8.00 10.37
N GLN A 87 -14.77 6.71 10.01
CA GLN A 87 -14.08 5.65 10.74
C GLN A 87 -12.55 5.75 10.65
N TRP A 88 -12.03 6.48 9.65
CA TRP A 88 -10.59 6.67 9.44
C TRP A 88 -10.13 8.08 9.78
N TYR A 89 -10.92 9.10 9.44
CA TYR A 89 -10.55 10.52 9.60
C TYR A 89 -11.60 11.32 10.39
N GLY A 90 -12.25 10.69 11.37
CA GLY A 90 -13.31 11.30 12.19
C GLY A 90 -12.83 12.41 13.15
N ASP A 91 -11.53 12.67 13.22
CA ASP A 91 -10.96 13.75 14.04
C ASP A 91 -11.25 15.14 13.45
N ILE A 92 -11.58 15.22 12.15
CA ILE A 92 -12.09 16.44 11.53
C ILE A 92 -13.40 16.93 12.16
N ILE A 93 -14.14 16.05 12.85
CA ILE A 93 -15.33 16.40 13.62
C ILE A 93 -14.88 17.04 14.94
N ASN A 94 -14.50 18.32 14.85
CA ASN A 94 -14.15 19.18 15.96
C ASN A 94 -14.61 20.62 15.70
N LYS A 95 -14.72 21.41 16.77
CA LYS A 95 -15.27 22.77 16.71
C LYS A 95 -14.44 23.72 15.85
N ASN A 96 -13.12 23.68 16.01
CA ASN A 96 -12.21 24.62 15.36
C ASN A 96 -12.21 24.40 13.85
N ALA A 97 -12.21 23.14 13.40
CA ALA A 97 -12.28 22.78 11.99
C ALA A 97 -13.59 23.26 11.33
N PHE A 98 -14.74 23.05 11.96
CA PHE A 98 -16.02 23.48 11.40
C PHE A 98 -16.15 25.01 11.37
N GLU A 99 -15.59 25.71 12.35
CA GLU A 99 -15.52 27.17 12.35
C GLU A 99 -14.58 27.68 11.25
N ALA A 100 -13.43 27.03 11.03
CA ALA A 100 -12.49 27.32 9.95
C ALA A 100 -13.14 27.14 8.57
N LEU A 101 -13.80 26.01 8.35
CA LEU A 101 -14.51 25.73 7.09
C LEU A 101 -15.61 26.76 6.83
N SER A 102 -16.39 27.11 7.85
CA SER A 102 -17.47 28.07 7.70
C SER A 102 -16.98 29.50 7.48
N LYS A 103 -15.97 29.95 8.23
CA LYS A 103 -15.57 31.37 8.28
C LYS A 103 -14.40 31.69 7.37
N ASP A 104 -13.36 30.84 7.38
CA ASP A 104 -12.16 31.07 6.57
C ASP A 104 -12.35 30.54 5.14
N TRP A 105 -12.86 29.32 4.98
CA TRP A 105 -13.11 28.75 3.65
C TRP A 105 -14.44 29.22 3.04
N GLU A 106 -15.30 29.84 3.84
CA GLU A 106 -16.62 30.32 3.45
C GLU A 106 -17.56 29.22 2.92
N CYS A 107 -17.36 27.97 3.37
CA CYS A 107 -18.29 26.87 3.10
C CYS A 107 -19.69 27.22 3.60
N ASN A 108 -20.72 26.88 2.83
CA ASN A 108 -22.11 26.89 3.29
C ASN A 108 -22.70 25.47 3.40
N VAL A 109 -21.94 24.43 3.05
CA VAL A 109 -22.30 23.04 3.26
C VAL A 109 -21.08 22.22 3.68
N VAL A 110 -21.30 21.19 4.49
CA VAL A 110 -20.33 20.13 4.78
C VAL A 110 -21.01 18.77 4.61
N ARG A 111 -20.29 17.78 4.08
CA ARG A 111 -20.80 16.41 3.91
C ARG A 111 -20.11 15.46 4.88
N LEU A 112 -20.91 14.63 5.55
CA LEU A 112 -20.46 13.64 6.54
C LEU A 112 -20.52 12.25 5.93
N ALA A 113 -19.41 11.80 5.34
CA ALA A 113 -19.30 10.52 4.65
C ALA A 113 -19.22 9.35 5.66
N MET A 114 -20.38 8.75 5.99
CA MET A 114 -20.45 7.63 6.91
C MET A 114 -20.46 6.31 6.14
N TYR A 115 -19.29 5.70 5.99
CA TYR A 115 -19.16 4.35 5.45
C TYR A 115 -19.91 3.35 6.31
N VAL A 116 -20.38 2.29 5.67
CA VAL A 116 -21.11 1.19 6.32
C VAL A 116 -20.28 -0.08 6.31
N GLY A 117 -19.74 -0.47 5.15
CA GLY A 117 -18.68 -1.46 5.02
C GLY A 117 -17.31 -0.91 5.43
N GLU A 118 -16.24 -1.64 5.12
CA GLU A 118 -14.85 -1.15 5.25
C GLU A 118 -14.50 -0.61 6.66
N GLY A 119 -14.98 -1.30 7.71
CA GLY A 119 -14.78 -0.88 9.10
C GLY A 119 -15.76 0.18 9.61
N GLY A 120 -16.69 0.63 8.77
CA GLY A 120 -17.72 1.62 9.07
C GLY A 120 -18.90 1.09 9.91
N TYR A 121 -20.08 1.68 9.71
CA TYR A 121 -21.26 1.53 10.57
C TYR A 121 -21.71 0.07 10.81
N ALA A 122 -21.57 -0.84 9.84
CA ALA A 122 -22.01 -2.23 10.02
C ALA A 122 -21.18 -2.98 11.07
N SER A 123 -19.87 -2.75 11.11
CA SER A 123 -18.95 -3.33 12.10
C SER A 123 -18.75 -2.45 13.33
N ASN A 124 -18.94 -1.14 13.18
CA ASN A 124 -18.76 -0.15 14.24
C ASN A 124 -19.95 0.85 14.28
N PRO A 125 -21.11 0.45 14.83
CA PRO A 125 -22.29 1.32 14.88
C PRO A 125 -22.09 2.62 15.67
N SER A 126 -21.07 2.69 16.53
CA SER A 126 -20.76 3.90 17.31
C SER A 126 -20.35 5.08 16.43
N ILE A 127 -19.93 4.84 15.17
CA ILE A 127 -19.53 5.90 14.25
C ILE A 127 -20.66 6.90 13.94
N LYS A 128 -21.91 6.48 14.09
CA LYS A 128 -23.09 7.36 14.02
C LYS A 128 -23.00 8.54 14.99
N GLN A 129 -22.33 8.40 16.13
CA GLN A 129 -22.14 9.51 17.07
C GLN A 129 -21.35 10.66 16.44
N LYS A 130 -20.35 10.36 15.60
CA LYS A 130 -19.60 11.38 14.85
C LYS A 130 -20.47 12.09 13.82
N VAL A 131 -21.44 11.40 13.21
CA VAL A 131 -22.45 12.04 12.35
C VAL A 131 -23.30 13.02 13.16
N ILE A 132 -23.80 12.61 14.33
CA ILE A 132 -24.62 13.46 15.20
C ILE A 132 -23.84 14.69 15.68
N GLU A 133 -22.57 14.53 16.05
CA GLU A 133 -21.68 15.64 16.40
C GLU A 133 -21.43 16.57 15.21
N GLY A 134 -21.13 16.03 14.03
CA GLY A 134 -20.96 16.81 12.81
C GLY A 134 -22.21 17.61 12.43
N ILE A 135 -23.41 17.05 12.58
CA ILE A 135 -24.68 17.77 12.37
C ILE A 135 -24.77 18.97 13.31
N LYS A 136 -24.52 18.77 14.61
CA LYS A 136 -24.56 19.86 15.60
C LYS A 136 -23.54 20.95 15.29
N LEU A 137 -22.30 20.57 14.97
CA LEU A 137 -21.24 21.51 14.63
C LEU A 137 -21.55 22.29 13.35
N ALA A 138 -22.17 21.68 12.35
CA ALA A 138 -22.60 22.37 11.14
C ALA A 138 -23.69 23.41 11.43
N ILE A 139 -24.70 23.04 12.24
CA ILE A 139 -25.75 23.97 12.69
C ILE A 139 -25.13 25.13 13.48
N GLU A 140 -24.25 24.83 14.45
CA GLU A 140 -23.56 25.84 15.27
C GLU A 140 -22.71 26.80 14.44
N ASN A 141 -22.16 26.33 13.32
CA ASN A 141 -21.31 27.10 12.43
C ASN A 141 -22.02 27.57 11.15
N ASP A 142 -23.35 27.59 11.13
CA ASP A 142 -24.15 28.15 10.03
C ASP A 142 -23.79 27.55 8.66
N MET A 143 -23.82 26.21 8.59
CA MET A 143 -23.66 25.44 7.35
C MET A 143 -24.80 24.42 7.22
N TYR A 144 -25.22 24.16 5.98
CA TYR A 144 -25.98 22.97 5.67
C TYR A 144 -25.11 21.72 5.91
N VAL A 145 -25.74 20.59 6.17
CA VAL A 145 -25.04 19.33 6.42
C VAL A 145 -25.66 18.20 5.61
N ILE A 146 -24.85 17.56 4.78
CA ILE A 146 -25.24 16.35 4.06
C ILE A 146 -24.92 15.15 4.98
N VAL A 147 -25.96 14.42 5.35
CA VAL A 147 -25.87 13.15 6.08
C VAL A 147 -25.84 12.05 5.03
N ASP A 148 -24.64 11.53 4.76
CA ASP A 148 -24.39 10.60 3.68
C ASP A 148 -24.24 9.16 4.19
N TRP A 149 -25.15 8.31 3.71
CA TRP A 149 -25.03 6.86 3.85
C TRP A 149 -24.14 6.34 2.71
N HIS A 150 -22.85 6.18 3.05
CA HIS A 150 -21.79 6.09 2.07
C HIS A 150 -21.63 4.67 1.49
N VAL A 151 -22.55 4.31 0.59
CA VAL A 151 -22.50 3.08 -0.24
C VAL A 151 -21.28 3.15 -1.18
N LEU A 152 -20.48 2.08 -1.22
CA LEU A 152 -19.31 1.96 -2.09
C LEU A 152 -18.93 0.49 -2.32
N ASN A 153 -18.56 -0.22 -1.26
CA ASN A 153 -18.24 -1.64 -1.32
C ASN A 153 -19.08 -2.43 -0.29
N PRO A 154 -20.00 -3.30 -0.74
CA PRO A 154 -20.34 -3.61 -2.13
C PRO A 154 -21.17 -2.49 -2.82
N GLY A 155 -21.41 -2.61 -4.13
CA GLY A 155 -21.99 -1.56 -4.94
C GLY A 155 -23.53 -1.54 -5.02
N ASP A 156 -24.21 -2.59 -4.57
CA ASP A 156 -25.68 -2.61 -4.48
C ASP A 156 -26.17 -2.05 -3.13
N PRO A 157 -26.91 -0.92 -3.10
CA PRO A 157 -27.46 -0.39 -1.86
C PRO A 157 -28.47 -1.33 -1.17
N ASN A 158 -28.97 -2.35 -1.86
CA ASN A 158 -29.85 -3.39 -1.30
C ASN A 158 -29.09 -4.55 -0.65
N ALA A 159 -27.75 -4.56 -0.71
CA ALA A 159 -26.96 -5.63 -0.12
C ALA A 159 -27.18 -5.75 1.39
N GLU A 160 -27.08 -6.97 1.93
CA GLU A 160 -27.37 -7.30 3.34
C GLU A 160 -26.57 -6.43 4.33
N ILE A 161 -25.36 -6.02 3.98
CA ILE A 161 -24.52 -5.13 4.81
C ILE A 161 -25.15 -3.75 5.02
N TYR A 162 -26.00 -3.28 4.09
CA TYR A 162 -26.67 -1.98 4.13
C TYR A 162 -28.08 -2.01 4.74
N LYS A 163 -28.56 -3.15 5.25
CA LYS A 163 -29.93 -3.31 5.76
C LYS A 163 -30.36 -2.29 6.84
N GLY A 164 -29.40 -1.68 7.54
CA GLY A 164 -29.64 -0.69 8.59
C GLY A 164 -29.99 0.72 8.09
N ALA A 165 -29.95 0.98 6.78
CA ALA A 165 -30.09 2.33 6.21
C ALA A 165 -31.39 3.04 6.63
N LYS A 166 -32.53 2.37 6.46
CA LYS A 166 -33.85 2.97 6.74
C LYS A 166 -33.99 3.34 8.22
N ASP A 167 -33.52 2.51 9.12
CA ASP A 167 -33.58 2.76 10.56
C ASP A 167 -32.61 3.86 10.99
N PHE A 168 -31.42 3.92 10.39
CA PHE A 168 -30.48 5.01 10.57
C PHE A 168 -31.10 6.37 10.20
N PHE A 169 -31.65 6.49 8.98
CA PHE A 169 -32.28 7.75 8.55
C PHE A 169 -33.50 8.12 9.41
N LYS A 170 -34.28 7.11 9.84
CA LYS A 170 -35.40 7.33 10.77
C LYS A 170 -34.91 7.89 12.10
N GLU A 171 -33.81 7.39 12.65
CA GLU A 171 -33.24 7.84 13.91
C GLU A 171 -32.71 9.27 13.81
N ILE A 172 -31.96 9.60 12.75
CA ILE A 172 -31.47 10.96 12.51
C ILE A 172 -32.65 11.92 12.35
N ALA A 173 -33.64 11.56 11.53
CA ALA A 173 -34.85 12.39 11.32
C ALA A 173 -35.73 12.52 12.57
N THR A 174 -35.69 11.56 13.48
CA THR A 174 -36.38 11.67 14.78
C THR A 174 -35.62 12.59 15.74
N SER A 175 -34.30 12.58 15.68
CA SER A 175 -33.43 13.41 16.52
C SER A 175 -33.40 14.88 16.07
N PHE A 176 -33.55 15.11 14.77
CA PHE A 176 -33.54 16.42 14.13
C PHE A 176 -34.77 16.59 13.22
N PRO A 177 -35.99 16.65 13.80
CA PRO A 177 -37.23 16.58 13.03
C PRO A 177 -37.39 17.77 12.08
N ASN A 178 -37.35 17.47 10.77
CA ASN A 178 -37.49 18.43 9.68
C ASN A 178 -36.53 19.63 9.78
N ASP A 179 -35.35 19.43 10.36
CA ASP A 179 -34.33 20.47 10.51
C ASP A 179 -33.86 20.95 9.13
N TYR A 180 -33.92 22.24 8.86
CA TYR A 180 -33.67 22.79 7.52
C TYR A 180 -32.20 22.80 7.12
N HIS A 181 -31.26 22.58 8.05
CA HIS A 181 -29.84 22.46 7.74
C HIS A 181 -29.52 21.11 7.10
N ILE A 182 -30.32 20.07 7.39
CA ILE A 182 -30.02 18.70 6.99
C ILE A 182 -30.45 18.42 5.55
N ILE A 183 -29.54 17.82 4.80
CA ILE A 183 -29.77 17.18 3.50
C ILE A 183 -29.46 15.69 3.67
N TYR A 184 -30.32 14.80 3.18
CA TYR A 184 -30.08 13.36 3.27
C TYR A 184 -29.54 12.84 1.95
N GLU A 185 -28.39 12.15 1.96
CA GLU A 185 -27.86 11.43 0.80
C GLU A 185 -27.97 9.93 1.06
N LEU A 186 -28.86 9.25 0.31
CA LEU A 186 -29.31 7.90 0.69
C LEU A 186 -28.35 6.78 0.31
N CYS A 187 -27.55 7.01 -0.74
CA CYS A 187 -26.58 6.06 -1.25
C CYS A 187 -25.55 6.82 -2.11
N ASN A 188 -24.34 6.98 -1.57
CA ASN A 188 -23.20 7.63 -2.24
C ASN A 188 -22.98 7.14 -3.68
N GLU A 189 -22.51 5.89 -3.87
CA GLU A 189 -22.06 5.39 -5.17
C GLU A 189 -22.58 3.98 -5.47
N PRO A 190 -23.82 3.84 -5.95
CA PRO A 190 -24.25 2.59 -6.55
C PRO A 190 -23.35 2.19 -7.74
N ASN A 191 -22.77 0.99 -7.71
CA ASN A 191 -21.72 0.59 -8.65
C ASN A 191 -21.65 -0.96 -8.84
N PRO A 192 -20.81 -1.49 -9.75
CA PRO A 192 -20.81 -2.92 -10.09
C PRO A 192 -19.99 -3.81 -9.14
N ASN A 193 -19.41 -3.27 -8.05
CA ASN A 193 -18.70 -4.10 -7.06
C ASN A 193 -19.66 -5.10 -6.42
N GLU A 194 -19.34 -6.40 -6.50
CA GLU A 194 -20.27 -7.47 -6.14
C GLU A 194 -20.53 -7.59 -4.62
N PRO A 195 -21.79 -7.81 -4.18
CA PRO A 195 -23.03 -7.69 -4.97
C PRO A 195 -23.27 -6.26 -5.48
N GLY A 196 -23.44 -6.09 -6.80
CA GLY A 196 -23.42 -4.77 -7.46
C GLY A 196 -24.69 -4.42 -8.25
N VAL A 197 -24.76 -3.16 -8.69
CA VAL A 197 -25.73 -2.68 -9.68
C VAL A 197 -25.05 -2.44 -11.03
N GLU A 198 -25.68 -2.94 -12.09
CA GLU A 198 -25.25 -2.76 -13.46
C GLU A 198 -25.43 -1.31 -13.95
N ASN A 199 -24.59 -0.87 -14.89
CA ASN A 199 -24.70 0.46 -15.51
C ASN A 199 -25.83 0.50 -16.57
N SER A 200 -27.08 0.31 -16.12
CA SER A 200 -28.28 0.23 -16.97
C SER A 200 -29.51 0.80 -16.27
N LEU A 201 -30.63 0.92 -16.99
CA LEU A 201 -31.93 1.27 -16.40
C LEU A 201 -32.42 0.23 -15.38
N ASP A 202 -32.04 -1.04 -15.50
CA ASP A 202 -32.41 -2.06 -14.51
C ASP A 202 -31.58 -1.90 -13.22
N GLY A 203 -30.31 -1.52 -13.34
CA GLY A 203 -29.51 -1.07 -12.21
C GLY A 203 -30.11 0.17 -11.54
N TRP A 204 -30.58 1.15 -12.32
CA TRP A 204 -31.32 2.30 -11.79
C TRP A 204 -32.59 1.91 -11.03
N LYS A 205 -33.37 0.95 -11.54
CA LYS A 205 -34.56 0.44 -10.83
C LYS A 205 -34.22 -0.18 -9.47
N LYS A 206 -33.07 -0.86 -9.33
CA LYS A 206 -32.61 -1.37 -8.03
C LYS A 206 -32.31 -0.24 -7.04
N VAL A 207 -31.67 0.83 -7.50
CA VAL A 207 -31.40 2.03 -6.67
C VAL A 207 -32.71 2.72 -6.26
N LYS A 208 -33.64 2.88 -7.21
CA LYS A 208 -34.96 3.46 -6.96
C LYS A 208 -35.78 2.63 -5.97
N ALA A 209 -35.78 1.31 -6.10
CA ALA A 209 -36.47 0.39 -5.18
C ALA A 209 -35.92 0.47 -3.74
N TYR A 210 -34.62 0.73 -3.58
CA TYR A 210 -33.98 1.01 -2.28
C TYR A 210 -34.42 2.38 -1.71
N ALA A 211 -34.39 3.43 -2.54
CA ALA A 211 -34.59 4.81 -2.09
C ALA A 211 -36.06 5.13 -1.73
N GLU A 212 -37.03 4.70 -2.54
CA GLU A 212 -38.44 5.07 -2.39
C GLU A 212 -39.04 4.75 -1.00
N PRO A 213 -38.79 3.57 -0.39
CA PRO A 213 -39.27 3.28 0.97
C PRO A 213 -38.66 4.18 2.06
N ILE A 214 -37.42 4.63 1.89
CA ILE A 214 -36.74 5.54 2.83
C ILE A 214 -37.31 6.95 2.67
N ILE A 215 -37.47 7.42 1.43
CA ILE A 215 -38.08 8.72 1.11
C ILE A 215 -39.51 8.78 1.67
N LYS A 216 -40.34 7.78 1.38
CA LYS A 216 -41.71 7.68 1.90
C LYS A 216 -41.74 7.74 3.43
N MET A 217 -40.80 7.05 4.10
CA MET A 217 -40.68 7.09 5.55
C MET A 217 -40.33 8.50 6.04
N LEU A 218 -39.31 9.15 5.49
CA LEU A 218 -38.92 10.51 5.86
C LEU A 218 -40.07 11.51 5.68
N ARG A 219 -40.77 11.45 4.53
CA ARG A 219 -41.93 12.30 4.25
C ARG A 219 -43.09 12.02 5.21
N SER A 220 -43.34 10.75 5.56
CA SER A 220 -44.40 10.38 6.52
C SER A 220 -44.14 10.90 7.95
N LEU A 221 -42.88 11.12 8.30
CA LEU A 221 -42.46 11.76 9.55
C LEU A 221 -42.50 13.30 9.47
N GLY A 222 -42.91 13.89 8.34
CA GLY A 222 -43.01 15.33 8.14
C GLY A 222 -41.73 16.01 7.64
N ASN A 223 -40.69 15.26 7.29
CA ASN A 223 -39.43 15.82 6.81
C ASN A 223 -39.56 16.33 5.37
N GLN A 224 -39.31 17.61 5.17
CA GLN A 224 -39.34 18.29 3.87
C GLN A 224 -37.94 18.55 3.30
N ASN A 225 -36.91 18.00 3.95
CA ASN A 225 -35.50 18.09 3.59
C ASN A 225 -35.25 17.73 2.12
N ILE A 226 -34.23 18.35 1.53
CA ILE A 226 -33.67 17.87 0.26
C ILE A 226 -33.14 16.45 0.49
N ILE A 227 -33.42 15.56 -0.48
CA ILE A 227 -32.87 14.21 -0.51
C ILE A 227 -32.07 14.06 -1.79
N ILE A 228 -30.82 13.61 -1.68
CA ILE A 228 -29.94 13.28 -2.79
C ILE A 228 -29.93 11.76 -2.95
N VAL A 229 -30.08 11.28 -4.18
CA VAL A 229 -30.05 9.85 -4.52
C VAL A 229 -28.96 9.59 -5.56
N GLY A 230 -28.06 8.66 -5.26
CA GLY A 230 -27.03 8.18 -6.18
C GLY A 230 -27.59 7.45 -7.40
N SER A 231 -26.71 7.12 -8.34
CA SER A 231 -27.07 6.40 -9.56
C SER A 231 -26.00 5.37 -9.93
N PRO A 232 -26.28 4.41 -10.84
CA PRO A 232 -25.29 3.41 -11.24
C PRO A 232 -23.95 3.99 -11.71
N ASN A 233 -22.93 3.13 -11.74
CA ASN A 233 -21.58 3.44 -12.21
C ASN A 233 -20.91 4.55 -11.39
N TRP A 234 -20.92 4.41 -10.06
CA TRP A 234 -20.35 5.38 -9.12
C TRP A 234 -21.01 6.76 -9.25
N SER A 235 -22.34 6.78 -9.28
CA SER A 235 -23.13 8.01 -9.39
C SER A 235 -22.76 8.85 -10.61
N GLN A 236 -22.60 8.22 -11.78
CA GLN A 236 -22.28 8.90 -13.04
C GLN A 236 -23.47 8.96 -14.01
N ARG A 237 -24.65 8.49 -13.58
CA ARG A 237 -25.83 8.27 -14.42
C ARG A 237 -27.09 9.00 -13.95
N PRO A 238 -27.04 10.32 -13.68
CA PRO A 238 -28.25 11.07 -13.37
C PRO A 238 -29.23 11.12 -14.56
N ASP A 239 -28.76 10.83 -15.78
CA ASP A 239 -29.56 10.79 -17.00
C ASP A 239 -30.65 9.71 -16.99
N PHE A 240 -30.51 8.65 -16.19
CA PHE A 240 -31.58 7.67 -16.05
C PHE A 240 -32.85 8.24 -15.39
N ALA A 241 -32.71 9.28 -14.57
CA ALA A 241 -33.85 9.97 -13.97
C ALA A 241 -34.67 10.81 -14.97
N ILE A 242 -34.20 10.99 -16.21
CA ILE A 242 -35.02 11.58 -17.29
C ILE A 242 -36.20 10.64 -17.60
N GLN A 243 -35.93 9.34 -17.69
CA GLN A 243 -36.91 8.33 -18.10
C GLN A 243 -37.76 7.84 -16.92
N ASP A 244 -37.14 7.66 -15.75
CA ASP A 244 -37.81 7.06 -14.59
C ASP A 244 -37.45 7.79 -13.27
N PRO A 245 -37.84 9.06 -13.10
CA PRO A 245 -37.55 9.81 -11.89
C PRO A 245 -38.29 9.22 -10.67
N ILE A 246 -37.77 9.49 -9.48
CA ILE A 246 -38.50 9.34 -8.21
C ILE A 246 -39.53 10.46 -8.11
N ASN A 247 -40.78 10.09 -7.79
CA ASN A 247 -41.89 11.04 -7.66
C ASN A 247 -41.90 11.73 -6.28
N ASP A 248 -40.93 12.60 -6.03
CA ASP A 248 -40.86 13.48 -4.86
C ASP A 248 -40.36 14.87 -5.28
N LYS A 249 -40.97 15.93 -4.74
CA LYS A 249 -40.69 17.32 -5.16
C LYS A 249 -39.33 17.87 -4.72
N ASN A 250 -38.67 17.23 -3.74
CA ASN A 250 -37.42 17.69 -3.13
C ASN A 250 -36.31 16.63 -3.26
N VAL A 251 -36.38 15.75 -4.27
CA VAL A 251 -35.31 14.82 -4.62
C VAL A 251 -34.40 15.42 -5.69
N MET A 252 -33.09 15.33 -5.46
CA MET A 252 -32.01 15.63 -6.41
C MET A 252 -31.21 14.36 -6.70
N TYR A 253 -30.50 14.34 -7.82
CA TYR A 253 -29.70 13.19 -8.25
C TYR A 253 -28.22 13.55 -8.24
N SER A 254 -27.40 12.67 -7.66
CA SER A 254 -25.98 12.96 -7.57
C SER A 254 -25.25 12.74 -8.90
N VAL A 255 -24.19 13.51 -9.10
CA VAL A 255 -23.14 13.18 -10.06
C VAL A 255 -21.78 13.25 -9.37
N HIS A 256 -20.95 12.22 -9.51
CA HIS A 256 -19.58 12.24 -9.00
C HIS A 256 -18.57 12.27 -10.14
N PHE A 257 -17.53 13.09 -9.99
CA PHE A 257 -16.45 13.16 -10.97
C PHE A 257 -15.09 13.42 -10.33
N TYR A 258 -14.03 13.00 -11.00
CA TYR A 258 -12.65 13.23 -10.57
C TYR A 258 -11.92 13.78 -11.79
N SER A 259 -11.47 15.03 -11.70
CA SER A 259 -11.00 15.81 -12.87
C SER A 259 -9.81 15.17 -13.61
N GLY A 260 -9.05 14.30 -12.96
CA GLY A 260 -8.02 13.49 -13.60
C GLY A 260 -8.57 12.44 -14.56
N THR A 261 -9.70 11.83 -14.23
CA THR A 261 -10.32 10.73 -14.96
C THR A 261 -11.47 11.20 -15.86
N HIS A 262 -12.32 12.07 -15.36
CA HIS A 262 -13.54 12.54 -16.01
C HIS A 262 -13.34 13.95 -16.54
N LYS A 263 -13.34 14.11 -17.87
CA LYS A 263 -13.13 15.40 -18.54
C LYS A 263 -14.46 16.05 -18.89
N VAL A 264 -14.48 17.38 -18.97
CA VAL A 264 -15.57 18.14 -19.60
C VAL A 264 -15.74 17.65 -21.05
N ASP A 265 -16.98 17.64 -21.53
CA ASP A 265 -17.42 17.02 -22.80
C ASP A 265 -17.20 15.49 -22.87
N GLY A 266 -16.77 14.86 -21.77
CA GLY A 266 -16.65 13.42 -21.62
C GLY A 266 -17.94 12.75 -21.14
N TYR A 267 -17.88 11.42 -20.95
CA TYR A 267 -19.04 10.59 -20.59
C TYR A 267 -19.85 11.11 -19.39
N VAL A 268 -19.18 11.34 -18.25
CA VAL A 268 -19.85 11.79 -17.02
C VAL A 268 -20.42 13.19 -17.18
N PHE A 269 -19.69 14.08 -17.85
CA PHE A 269 -20.11 15.45 -18.10
C PHE A 269 -21.37 15.52 -18.97
N GLU A 270 -21.38 14.78 -20.08
CA GLU A 270 -22.51 14.76 -21.00
C GLU A 270 -23.75 14.10 -20.37
N ASN A 271 -23.59 13.05 -19.55
CA ASN A 271 -24.72 12.48 -18.80
C ASN A 271 -25.34 13.51 -17.83
N MET A 272 -24.50 14.22 -17.07
CA MET A 272 -24.94 15.28 -16.16
C MET A 272 -25.65 16.41 -16.91
N LYS A 273 -25.01 16.92 -17.96
CA LYS A 273 -25.54 18.01 -18.77
C LYS A 273 -26.88 17.62 -19.40
N ASN A 274 -26.96 16.44 -20.01
CA ASN A 274 -28.21 15.92 -20.58
C ASN A 274 -29.33 15.81 -19.53
N ALA A 275 -29.03 15.30 -18.33
CA ALA A 275 -30.00 15.22 -17.23
C ALA A 275 -30.50 16.62 -16.82
N PHE A 276 -29.57 17.55 -16.59
CA PHE A 276 -29.88 18.91 -16.17
C PHE A 276 -30.70 19.68 -17.24
N GLU A 277 -30.33 19.54 -18.51
CA GLU A 277 -31.04 20.18 -19.62
C GLU A 277 -32.45 19.61 -19.83
N ASN A 278 -32.71 18.37 -19.41
CA ASN A 278 -34.03 17.73 -19.43
C ASN A 278 -34.78 17.80 -18.09
N GLY A 279 -34.48 18.78 -17.24
CA GLY A 279 -35.28 19.09 -16.05
C GLY A 279 -35.05 18.16 -14.85
N VAL A 280 -33.94 17.42 -14.83
CA VAL A 280 -33.49 16.65 -13.65
C VAL A 280 -32.68 17.59 -12.73
N PRO A 281 -33.03 17.72 -11.45
CA PRO A 281 -32.27 18.53 -10.50
C PRO A 281 -30.98 17.79 -10.06
N ILE A 282 -29.83 18.40 -10.33
CA ILE A 282 -28.50 17.81 -10.12
C ILE A 282 -27.81 18.41 -8.90
N PHE A 283 -27.11 17.55 -8.14
CA PHE A 283 -26.20 17.96 -7.08
C PHE A 283 -24.88 17.17 -7.22
N VAL A 284 -23.73 17.83 -7.19
CA VAL A 284 -22.43 17.12 -7.19
C VAL A 284 -22.05 16.85 -5.73
N SER A 285 -22.51 15.74 -5.13
CA SER A 285 -22.25 15.47 -3.71
C SER A 285 -20.81 15.02 -3.44
N GLU A 286 -20.07 14.65 -4.48
CA GLU A 286 -18.65 14.35 -4.40
C GLU A 286 -17.92 14.69 -5.69
N TRP A 287 -16.75 15.33 -5.58
CA TRP A 287 -15.80 15.43 -6.69
C TRP A 287 -14.35 15.61 -6.22
N GLY A 288 -13.37 15.16 -7.00
CA GLY A 288 -11.94 15.27 -6.67
C GLY A 288 -11.06 15.94 -7.73
N THR A 289 -9.94 16.50 -7.28
CA THR A 289 -8.89 17.08 -8.16
C THR A 289 -7.95 16.02 -8.74
N SER A 290 -8.03 14.77 -8.27
CA SER A 290 -7.17 13.66 -8.63
C SER A 290 -7.73 12.78 -9.76
N LEU A 291 -7.13 11.62 -10.03
CA LEU A 291 -7.83 10.50 -10.68
C LEU A 291 -8.92 9.95 -9.73
N ALA A 292 -9.83 9.14 -10.28
CA ALA A 292 -10.91 8.46 -9.53
C ALA A 292 -10.42 7.49 -8.44
N SER A 293 -9.12 7.19 -8.38
CA SER A 293 -8.51 6.45 -7.27
C SER A 293 -8.31 7.29 -6.00
N GLY A 294 -8.59 8.60 -6.04
CA GLY A 294 -8.20 9.58 -5.00
C GLY A 294 -6.78 10.11 -5.15
N ASP A 295 -6.00 9.60 -6.12
CA ASP A 295 -4.59 9.95 -6.25
C ASP A 295 -4.16 10.22 -7.71
N GLY A 296 -2.96 10.77 -7.89
CA GLY A 296 -2.44 11.28 -9.16
C GLY A 296 -2.97 12.67 -9.50
N GLY A 297 -2.12 13.52 -10.08
CA GLY A 297 -2.41 14.93 -10.36
C GLY A 297 -1.76 15.86 -9.32
N PRO A 298 -2.45 16.93 -8.85
CA PRO A 298 -3.85 17.26 -9.14
C PRO A 298 -4.05 17.87 -10.54
N TYR A 299 -5.25 17.72 -11.11
CA TYR A 299 -5.61 18.12 -12.48
C TYR A 299 -6.41 19.42 -12.51
N LEU A 300 -5.81 20.51 -12.02
CA LEU A 300 -6.51 21.76 -11.73
C LEU A 300 -7.08 22.48 -12.96
N ASP A 301 -6.39 22.43 -14.11
CA ASP A 301 -6.90 23.01 -15.36
C ASP A 301 -8.21 22.37 -15.83
N GLU A 302 -8.38 21.08 -15.56
CA GLU A 302 -9.62 20.38 -15.88
C GLU A 302 -10.70 20.66 -14.82
N ALA A 303 -10.30 20.78 -13.55
CA ALA A 303 -11.19 21.21 -12.48
C ALA A 303 -11.77 22.61 -12.74
N ASP A 304 -10.99 23.54 -13.29
CA ASP A 304 -11.48 24.88 -13.67
C ASP A 304 -12.65 24.79 -14.67
N LYS A 305 -12.54 23.94 -15.70
CA LYS A 305 -13.59 23.75 -16.71
C LYS A 305 -14.87 23.18 -16.10
N TRP A 306 -14.74 22.17 -15.23
CA TRP A 306 -15.87 21.59 -14.52
C TRP A 306 -16.55 22.63 -13.65
N LEU A 307 -15.80 23.29 -12.76
CA LEU A 307 -16.34 24.24 -11.81
C LEU A 307 -16.92 25.48 -12.50
N GLU A 308 -16.37 25.92 -13.64
CA GLU A 308 -16.96 26.98 -14.45
C GLU A 308 -18.38 26.59 -14.88
N TYR A 309 -18.55 25.39 -15.45
CA TYR A 309 -19.87 24.92 -15.87
C TYR A 309 -20.85 24.75 -14.71
N LEU A 310 -20.39 24.19 -13.58
CA LEU A 310 -21.23 24.02 -12.39
C LEU A 310 -21.67 25.37 -11.84
N ASN A 311 -20.76 26.34 -11.76
CA ASN A 311 -21.05 27.67 -11.24
C ASN A 311 -21.96 28.47 -12.20
N SER A 312 -21.75 28.41 -13.51
CA SER A 312 -22.60 29.08 -14.49
C SER A 312 -24.04 28.53 -14.51
N ASN A 313 -24.22 27.29 -14.06
CA ASN A 313 -25.53 26.62 -13.98
C ASN A 313 -26.08 26.48 -12.55
N TYR A 314 -25.41 27.08 -11.55
CA TYR A 314 -25.79 27.01 -10.13
C TYR A 314 -25.94 25.58 -9.58
N ILE A 315 -25.18 24.62 -10.13
CA ILE A 315 -25.15 23.25 -9.63
C ILE A 315 -24.27 23.23 -8.39
N SER A 316 -24.84 22.80 -7.27
CA SER A 316 -24.13 22.71 -5.99
C SER A 316 -23.07 21.61 -6.03
N TRP A 317 -21.97 21.80 -5.30
CA TRP A 317 -20.86 20.85 -5.30
C TRP A 317 -20.16 20.72 -3.95
N VAL A 318 -19.61 19.53 -3.69
CA VAL A 318 -18.85 19.21 -2.48
C VAL A 318 -17.59 18.43 -2.85
N ASN A 319 -16.42 18.92 -2.45
CA ASN A 319 -15.14 18.30 -2.81
C ASN A 319 -14.70 17.20 -1.82
N TRP A 320 -14.07 16.16 -2.36
CA TRP A 320 -13.37 15.09 -1.64
C TRP A 320 -11.86 15.39 -1.54
N SER A 321 -11.21 15.38 -0.36
CA SER A 321 -11.79 15.25 0.99
C SER A 321 -10.98 15.94 2.09
N LEU A 322 -11.63 16.16 3.24
CA LEU A 322 -11.00 16.60 4.48
C LEU A 322 -10.25 15.44 5.16
N SER A 323 -9.09 15.10 4.63
CA SER A 323 -8.14 14.16 5.23
C SER A 323 -6.70 14.69 5.07
N ASN A 324 -5.79 14.10 5.85
CA ASN A 324 -4.34 14.24 5.71
C ASN A 324 -3.73 12.90 5.24
N LYS A 325 -4.53 12.08 4.53
CA LYS A 325 -4.08 10.87 3.87
C LYS A 325 -3.05 11.24 2.81
N ASN A 326 -2.03 10.39 2.60
CA ASN A 326 -1.08 10.62 1.52
C ASN A 326 -1.70 10.28 0.16
N GLU A 327 -2.62 11.12 -0.31
CA GLU A 327 -3.23 11.01 -1.62
C GLU A 327 -3.53 12.41 -2.15
N THR A 328 -3.48 12.56 -3.47
CA THR A 328 -3.60 13.87 -4.11
C THR A 328 -4.91 14.60 -3.78
N SER A 329 -6.04 13.89 -3.61
CA SER A 329 -7.33 14.52 -3.30
C SER A 329 -7.44 15.06 -1.87
N ALA A 330 -6.62 14.58 -0.94
CA ALA A 330 -6.65 15.01 0.46
C ALA A 330 -6.38 16.52 0.57
N ALA A 331 -7.20 17.24 1.33
CA ALA A 331 -7.11 18.70 1.46
C ALA A 331 -5.90 19.15 2.30
N PHE A 332 -5.38 18.29 3.16
CA PHE A 332 -4.33 18.63 4.12
C PHE A 332 -3.03 17.90 3.78
N VAL A 333 -1.89 18.53 4.09
CA VAL A 333 -0.56 17.94 3.88
C VAL A 333 -0.43 16.62 4.67
N PRO A 334 0.01 15.53 4.03
CA PRO A 334 0.14 14.23 4.68
C PRO A 334 1.46 14.07 5.44
N TYR A 335 1.65 12.95 6.12
CA TYR A 335 2.96 12.57 6.61
C TYR A 335 3.82 12.07 5.45
N VAL A 336 5.06 12.57 5.33
CA VAL A 336 6.09 12.01 4.46
C VAL A 336 7.41 11.98 5.20
N SER A 337 7.95 10.77 5.37
CA SER A 337 9.19 10.49 6.09
C SER A 337 10.33 11.37 5.59
N GLY A 338 10.99 12.07 6.53
CA GLY A 338 12.12 12.96 6.25
C GLY A 338 11.76 14.29 5.57
N MET A 339 10.48 14.56 5.28
CA MET A 339 10.06 15.78 4.58
C MET A 339 9.14 16.67 5.42
N HIS A 340 7.97 16.17 5.84
CA HIS A 340 7.01 16.92 6.62
C HIS A 340 6.08 16.01 7.44
N ASP A 341 5.64 16.51 8.59
CA ASP A 341 4.58 15.89 9.39
C ASP A 341 3.22 16.06 8.73
N ALA A 342 2.25 15.21 9.09
CA ALA A 342 0.87 15.39 8.70
C ALA A 342 0.25 16.60 9.39
N THR A 343 -0.47 17.43 8.63
CA THR A 343 -1.28 18.52 9.17
C THR A 343 -2.34 17.96 10.14
N SER A 344 -2.52 18.64 11.28
CA SER A 344 -3.58 18.31 12.23
C SER A 344 -4.96 18.63 11.66
N LEU A 345 -5.93 17.72 11.82
CA LEU A 345 -7.33 17.96 11.44
C LEU A 345 -8.08 18.88 12.43
N ASP A 346 -7.47 19.18 13.58
CA ASP A 346 -7.87 20.30 14.44
C ASP A 346 -6.86 21.45 14.23
N PRO A 347 -7.27 22.60 13.67
CA PRO A 347 -6.37 23.73 13.44
C PRO A 347 -5.96 24.44 14.74
N GLY A 348 -6.62 24.16 15.87
CA GLY A 348 -6.38 24.84 17.14
C GLY A 348 -7.14 26.16 17.28
N ASP A 349 -6.72 26.98 18.24
CA ASP A 349 -7.48 28.14 18.73
C ASP A 349 -7.60 29.30 17.74
N ASP A 350 -6.72 29.39 16.75
CA ASP A 350 -6.78 30.37 15.66
C ASP A 350 -7.83 30.00 14.60
N LYS A 351 -8.24 28.72 14.55
CA LYS A 351 -9.33 28.18 13.71
C LYS A 351 -9.10 28.45 12.24
N VAL A 352 -7.85 28.39 11.81
CA VAL A 352 -7.42 28.53 10.43
C VAL A 352 -6.23 27.59 10.23
N TRP A 353 -6.20 26.90 9.10
CA TRP A 353 -4.97 26.24 8.65
C TRP A 353 -4.18 27.22 7.80
N ASP A 354 -2.87 27.35 8.06
CA ASP A 354 -1.95 28.07 7.18
C ASP A 354 -1.98 27.41 5.79
N ILE A 355 -1.84 28.19 4.73
CA ILE A 355 -1.87 27.67 3.35
C ILE A 355 -0.80 26.59 3.13
N LYS A 356 0.33 26.66 3.85
CA LYS A 356 1.37 25.61 3.82
C LYS A 356 0.92 24.27 4.39
N GLU A 357 -0.09 24.27 5.27
CA GLU A 357 -0.67 23.08 5.88
C GLU A 357 -1.75 22.44 5.00
N LEU A 358 -2.21 23.18 3.99
CA LEU A 358 -3.07 22.65 2.93
C LEU A 358 -2.23 21.96 1.87
N SER A 359 -2.75 20.88 1.31
CA SER A 359 -2.21 20.31 0.08
C SER A 359 -2.46 21.26 -1.10
N ILE A 360 -1.89 20.96 -2.27
CA ILE A 360 -2.20 21.69 -3.51
C ILE A 360 -3.71 21.62 -3.81
N SER A 361 -4.34 20.46 -3.60
CA SER A 361 -5.78 20.27 -3.77
C SER A 361 -6.58 21.13 -2.79
N GLY A 362 -6.26 21.08 -1.50
CA GLY A 362 -6.98 21.84 -0.47
C GLY A 362 -6.88 23.36 -0.66
N GLU A 363 -5.68 23.85 -1.00
CA GLU A 363 -5.46 25.27 -1.29
C GLU A 363 -6.29 25.75 -2.50
N TYR A 364 -6.29 24.97 -3.58
CA TYR A 364 -7.09 25.26 -4.77
C TYR A 364 -8.59 25.25 -4.48
N VAL A 365 -9.08 24.20 -3.82
CA VAL A 365 -10.51 24.05 -3.53
C VAL A 365 -11.00 25.14 -2.58
N ARG A 366 -10.21 25.50 -1.55
CA ARG A 366 -10.52 26.65 -0.69
C ARG A 366 -10.72 27.93 -1.50
N ALA A 367 -9.84 28.21 -2.46
CA ALA A 367 -9.99 29.39 -3.32
C ALA A 367 -11.29 29.35 -4.16
N ARG A 368 -11.65 28.17 -4.68
CA ARG A 368 -12.87 27.96 -5.48
C ARG A 368 -14.16 28.01 -4.65
N ILE A 369 -14.16 27.57 -3.39
CA ILE A 369 -15.30 27.72 -2.48
C ILE A 369 -15.54 29.21 -2.23
N LYS A 370 -14.49 29.95 -1.83
CA LYS A 370 -14.54 31.40 -1.59
C LYS A 370 -14.88 32.23 -2.83
N GLY A 371 -14.65 31.68 -4.03
CA GLY A 371 -14.80 32.41 -5.29
C GLY A 371 -13.74 33.49 -5.47
N ILE A 372 -12.50 33.21 -5.07
CA ILE A 372 -11.35 34.12 -5.23
C ILE A 372 -10.40 33.59 -6.31
N ALA A 373 -9.55 34.48 -6.84
CA ALA A 373 -8.49 34.09 -7.77
C ALA A 373 -7.53 33.10 -7.11
N TYR A 374 -7.17 32.02 -7.82
CA TYR A 374 -6.21 31.04 -7.35
C TYR A 374 -4.78 31.56 -7.54
N LYS A 375 -4.07 31.70 -6.42
CA LYS A 375 -2.68 32.17 -6.38
C LYS A 375 -1.88 31.21 -5.49
N PRO A 376 -1.40 30.08 -6.05
CA PRO A 376 -0.73 29.05 -5.27
C PRO A 376 0.56 29.56 -4.63
N ILE A 377 0.87 29.07 -3.44
CA ILE A 377 2.20 29.23 -2.85
C ILE A 377 3.25 28.38 -3.59
N GLU A 378 4.51 28.80 -3.54
CA GLU A 378 5.62 27.98 -4.04
C GLU A 378 5.88 26.79 -3.10
N ARG A 379 6.04 25.60 -3.67
CA ARG A 379 6.35 24.35 -2.95
C ARG A 379 7.56 23.69 -3.61
N ASN A 380 8.73 23.72 -2.95
CA ASN A 380 9.96 23.14 -3.50
C ASN A 380 9.97 21.62 -3.32
N SER A 381 10.22 20.85 -4.39
CA SER A 381 10.52 19.42 -4.29
C SER A 381 11.83 19.21 -3.53
N GLN A 382 11.83 18.33 -2.52
CA GLN A 382 13.04 18.01 -1.76
C GLN A 382 13.93 16.95 -2.45
N ILE A 383 13.39 16.18 -3.40
CA ILE A 383 14.16 15.16 -4.13
C ILE A 383 14.76 15.79 -5.38
N LYS A 384 16.08 15.67 -5.53
CA LYS A 384 16.77 16.13 -6.73
C LYS A 384 16.72 15.05 -7.83
N GLU A 385 16.65 15.50 -9.07
CA GLU A 385 16.76 14.61 -10.23
C GLU A 385 18.10 13.85 -10.19
N GLY A 386 18.04 12.52 -10.34
CA GLY A 386 19.22 11.64 -10.33
C GLY A 386 19.54 10.94 -9.01
N GLU A 387 18.79 11.17 -7.92
CA GLU A 387 19.02 10.48 -6.64
C GLU A 387 18.41 9.06 -6.58
N THR A 388 17.38 8.78 -7.39
CA THR A 388 16.71 7.46 -7.47
C THR A 388 17.31 6.61 -8.58
N ALA A 389 17.52 5.31 -8.33
CA ALA A 389 18.03 4.37 -9.32
C ALA A 389 17.08 4.22 -10.54
N PRO A 390 17.59 3.86 -11.73
CA PRO A 390 16.75 3.63 -12.91
C PRO A 390 15.64 2.61 -12.65
N LEU A 391 14.44 2.84 -13.20
CA LEU A 391 13.27 1.98 -12.95
C LEU A 391 13.49 0.54 -13.46
N GLY A 392 14.06 0.38 -14.66
CA GLY A 392 14.28 -0.94 -15.27
C GLY A 392 13.01 -1.65 -15.75
N GLU A 393 13.19 -2.87 -16.27
CA GLU A 393 12.07 -3.73 -16.68
C GLU A 393 11.51 -4.52 -15.50
N LYS A 394 10.18 -4.71 -15.48
CA LYS A 394 9.50 -5.46 -14.42
C LYS A 394 9.82 -6.95 -14.56
N VAL A 395 10.47 -7.56 -13.57
CA VAL A 395 10.84 -8.98 -13.61
C VAL A 395 10.69 -9.67 -12.25
N LEU A 396 10.26 -10.93 -12.29
CA LEU A 396 10.32 -11.87 -11.17
C LEU A 396 11.14 -13.11 -11.58
N PRO A 397 12.05 -13.62 -10.73
CA PRO A 397 12.46 -13.06 -9.45
C PRO A 397 13.10 -11.67 -9.61
N SER A 398 12.79 -10.74 -8.72
CA SER A 398 13.49 -9.44 -8.66
C SER A 398 14.77 -9.62 -7.84
N THR A 399 15.92 -9.51 -8.50
CA THR A 399 17.26 -9.68 -7.92
C THR A 399 18.12 -8.41 -8.01
N PHE A 400 17.67 -7.40 -8.76
CA PHE A 400 18.32 -6.08 -8.88
C PHE A 400 19.76 -6.10 -9.45
N GLU A 401 20.20 -7.24 -9.99
CA GLU A 401 21.56 -7.46 -10.52
C GLU A 401 21.88 -6.65 -11.80
N ASP A 402 20.86 -6.05 -12.42
CA ASP A 402 20.99 -5.15 -13.57
C ASP A 402 21.17 -3.67 -13.19
N ASP A 403 21.43 -3.39 -11.90
CA ASP A 403 21.55 -2.04 -11.33
C ASP A 403 20.28 -1.18 -11.48
N THR A 404 19.13 -1.81 -11.73
CA THR A 404 17.82 -1.15 -11.79
C THR A 404 16.90 -1.57 -10.66
N ARG A 405 15.82 -0.81 -10.46
CA ARG A 405 14.75 -1.14 -9.52
C ARG A 405 13.84 -2.26 -10.01
N GLN A 406 14.03 -2.77 -11.22
CA GLN A 406 13.22 -3.82 -11.84
C GLN A 406 11.70 -3.59 -11.73
N GLY A 407 11.29 -2.33 -11.95
CA GLY A 407 9.90 -1.89 -11.94
C GLY A 407 9.33 -1.53 -10.57
N TRP A 408 10.08 -1.72 -9.48
CA TRP A 408 9.63 -1.36 -8.13
C TRP A 408 9.68 0.16 -7.91
N ASP A 409 8.60 0.71 -7.40
CA ASP A 409 8.48 2.13 -7.05
C ASP A 409 7.68 2.31 -5.74
N TRP A 410 7.54 3.55 -5.28
CA TRP A 410 6.62 3.88 -4.21
C TRP A 410 5.17 3.82 -4.69
N ASP A 411 4.33 3.12 -3.93
CA ASP A 411 2.89 3.24 -4.04
C ASP A 411 2.47 4.68 -3.69
N GLY A 412 1.39 5.16 -4.30
CA GLY A 412 0.90 6.54 -4.14
C GLY A 412 0.75 6.94 -2.67
N PRO A 413 0.04 6.13 -1.86
CA PRO A 413 -0.10 6.34 -0.42
C PRO A 413 1.10 6.00 0.48
N SER A 414 2.29 5.75 -0.05
CA SER A 414 3.44 5.44 0.81
C SER A 414 3.81 6.63 1.71
N GLY A 415 3.97 6.38 3.01
CA GLY A 415 4.53 7.35 3.97
C GLY A 415 6.02 7.63 3.76
N VAL A 416 6.67 6.93 2.82
CA VAL A 416 8.06 7.13 2.43
C VAL A 416 8.10 7.47 0.96
N LYS A 417 8.79 8.57 0.62
CA LYS A 417 8.94 9.03 -0.76
C LYS A 417 10.40 9.33 -1.12
N GLY A 418 11.34 9.06 -0.22
CA GLY A 418 12.77 9.27 -0.48
C GLY A 418 13.31 8.38 -1.62
N PRO A 419 14.55 8.62 -2.06
CA PRO A 419 15.13 7.86 -3.15
C PRO A 419 15.16 6.35 -2.89
N ILE A 420 14.80 5.57 -3.92
CA ILE A 420 15.03 4.12 -3.97
C ILE A 420 16.34 3.89 -4.72
N THR A 421 17.33 3.29 -4.07
CA THR A 421 18.67 3.06 -4.64
C THR A 421 19.00 1.57 -4.75
N ILE A 422 20.01 1.22 -5.54
CA ILE A 422 20.56 -0.14 -5.61
C ILE A 422 21.94 -0.17 -4.95
N GLU A 423 22.16 -1.12 -4.03
CA GLU A 423 23.40 -1.27 -3.26
C GLU A 423 23.93 -2.69 -3.31
N SER A 424 25.24 -2.87 -3.05
CA SER A 424 25.87 -4.20 -3.00
C SER A 424 26.04 -4.67 -1.56
N ILE A 425 25.47 -5.83 -1.23
CA ILE A 425 25.62 -6.52 0.06
C ILE A 425 26.02 -7.97 -0.20
N ASN A 426 27.13 -8.43 0.37
CA ASN A 426 27.60 -9.82 0.25
C ASN A 426 27.64 -10.34 -1.20
N GLY A 427 28.06 -9.49 -2.13
CA GLY A 427 28.15 -9.82 -3.57
C GLY A 427 26.82 -9.88 -4.32
N SER A 428 25.69 -9.54 -3.68
CA SER A 428 24.35 -9.40 -4.28
C SER A 428 23.97 -7.93 -4.41
N LYS A 429 23.19 -7.57 -5.42
CA LYS A 429 22.57 -6.25 -5.56
C LYS A 429 21.23 -6.24 -4.85
N VAL A 430 20.93 -5.17 -4.12
CA VAL A 430 19.70 -5.05 -3.31
C VAL A 430 19.03 -3.71 -3.56
N LEU A 431 17.70 -3.70 -3.49
CA LEU A 431 16.91 -2.47 -3.46
C LEU A 431 16.96 -1.88 -2.04
N SER A 432 17.21 -0.58 -1.90
CA SER A 432 17.36 0.07 -0.60
C SER A 432 16.70 1.45 -0.51
N PHE A 433 16.29 1.83 0.70
CA PHE A 433 15.61 3.09 0.99
C PHE A 433 15.70 3.44 2.48
N GLU A 434 15.62 4.74 2.79
CA GLU A 434 15.59 5.24 4.16
C GLU A 434 14.15 5.33 4.69
N VAL A 435 13.97 4.95 5.96
CA VAL A 435 12.69 5.05 6.66
C VAL A 435 12.89 5.69 8.01
N GLU A 436 12.06 6.67 8.32
CA GLU A 436 11.88 7.21 9.66
C GLU A 436 10.40 7.11 10.03
N TYR A 437 10.10 6.39 11.11
CA TYR A 437 8.78 6.41 11.73
C TYR A 437 8.72 7.51 12.80
N PRO A 438 7.64 8.32 12.81
CA PRO A 438 7.54 9.45 13.72
C PRO A 438 7.27 8.97 15.15
N GLU A 439 7.71 9.75 16.13
CA GLU A 439 7.43 9.49 17.54
C GLU A 439 5.95 9.68 17.86
N LYS A 440 5.35 10.75 17.31
CA LYS A 440 3.90 11.00 17.33
C LYS A 440 3.27 10.31 16.13
N LYS A 441 2.48 9.27 16.38
CA LYS A 441 1.84 8.49 15.31
C LYS A 441 0.71 9.28 14.65
N PRO A 442 0.57 9.23 13.32
CA PRO A 442 -0.64 9.70 12.66
C PRO A 442 -1.83 8.79 13.02
N GLN A 443 -3.03 9.29 12.78
CA GLN A 443 -4.27 8.57 13.09
C GLN A 443 -4.41 7.29 12.25
N ASP A 444 -4.13 7.39 10.95
CA ASP A 444 -4.03 6.23 10.07
C ASP A 444 -2.71 5.51 10.36
N GLY A 445 -2.78 4.34 10.99
CA GLY A 445 -1.62 3.50 11.31
C GLY A 445 -0.82 3.04 10.09
N TRP A 446 -1.37 3.18 8.89
CA TRP A 446 -0.69 2.88 7.63
C TRP A 446 -0.10 4.11 6.95
N ALA A 447 -0.35 5.32 7.46
CA ALA A 447 0.14 6.55 6.84
C ALA A 447 1.66 6.70 6.92
N THR A 448 2.31 6.03 7.88
CA THR A 448 3.78 6.01 8.02
C THR A 448 4.44 4.91 7.20
N ALA A 449 3.66 3.97 6.65
CA ALA A 449 4.19 2.75 6.07
C ALA A 449 4.96 3.01 4.76
N ALA A 450 6.12 2.39 4.63
CA ALA A 450 6.80 2.27 3.35
C ALA A 450 5.99 1.27 2.48
N ARG A 451 5.57 1.67 1.29
CA ARG A 451 4.72 0.86 0.41
C ARG A 451 5.38 0.74 -0.94
N LEU A 452 6.05 -0.36 -1.18
CA LEU A 452 6.67 -0.65 -2.46
C LEU A 452 5.67 -1.36 -3.36
N ILE A 453 5.56 -0.90 -4.60
CA ILE A 453 4.67 -1.46 -5.60
C ILE A 453 5.45 -1.89 -6.83
N LEU A 454 5.16 -3.11 -7.30
CA LEU A 454 5.48 -3.57 -8.64
C LEU A 454 4.18 -3.53 -9.46
N LYS A 455 3.93 -2.37 -10.06
CA LYS A 455 2.65 -2.04 -10.72
C LYS A 455 2.55 -2.69 -12.10
N GLU A 456 1.38 -3.20 -12.46
CA GLU A 456 1.06 -3.77 -13.78
C GLU A 456 2.08 -4.83 -14.24
N ILE A 457 2.51 -5.68 -13.32
CA ILE A 457 3.32 -6.87 -13.64
C ILE A 457 2.46 -7.94 -14.34
N ASN A 458 1.15 -7.96 -14.08
CA ASN A 458 0.20 -8.90 -14.69
C ASN A 458 0.65 -10.38 -14.50
N ALA A 459 1.19 -10.68 -13.33
CA ALA A 459 1.74 -11.99 -12.99
C ALA A 459 0.63 -13.00 -12.65
N LYS A 460 1.02 -14.27 -12.59
CA LYS A 460 0.23 -15.37 -12.02
C LYS A 460 1.14 -16.14 -11.07
N ARG A 461 0.58 -16.64 -9.97
CA ARG A 461 1.39 -17.43 -9.01
C ARG A 461 1.66 -18.85 -9.49
N GLU A 462 0.89 -19.35 -10.46
CA GLU A 462 0.96 -20.74 -10.91
C GLU A 462 0.81 -21.70 -9.71
N ASP A 463 1.58 -22.79 -9.66
CA ASP A 463 1.57 -23.76 -8.56
C ASP A 463 2.36 -23.30 -7.33
N ASN A 464 2.83 -22.04 -7.28
CA ASN A 464 3.57 -21.53 -6.14
C ASN A 464 2.62 -21.16 -5.00
N LYS A 465 2.93 -21.71 -3.81
CA LYS A 465 2.18 -21.44 -2.59
C LYS A 465 2.64 -20.18 -1.86
N TYR A 466 3.86 -19.72 -2.10
CA TYR A 466 4.44 -18.62 -1.34
C TYR A 466 4.94 -17.50 -2.25
N LEU A 467 4.93 -16.29 -1.72
CA LEU A 467 5.83 -15.22 -2.16
C LEU A 467 6.86 -14.99 -1.07
N ALA A 468 8.14 -14.96 -1.44
CA ALA A 468 9.24 -14.79 -0.50
C ALA A 468 10.27 -13.77 -1.00
N PHE A 469 10.97 -13.15 -0.05
CA PHE A 469 12.08 -12.23 -0.29
C PHE A 469 13.01 -12.15 0.92
N ASP A 470 14.23 -11.70 0.67
CA ASP A 470 15.19 -11.37 1.71
C ASP A 470 14.99 -9.91 2.13
N PHE A 471 14.93 -9.67 3.43
CA PHE A 471 14.75 -8.36 4.02
C PHE A 471 15.88 -8.05 4.99
N TYR A 472 16.44 -6.86 4.88
CA TYR A 472 17.53 -6.41 5.74
C TYR A 472 17.20 -5.06 6.35
N ILE A 473 17.70 -4.82 7.56
CA ILE A 473 17.64 -3.51 8.20
C ILE A 473 18.99 -3.10 8.77
N LYS A 474 19.27 -1.80 8.69
CA LYS A 474 20.37 -1.10 9.36
C LYS A 474 19.79 -0.01 10.26
N PRO A 475 19.50 -0.32 11.54
CA PRO A 475 18.91 0.65 12.45
C PRO A 475 19.90 1.76 12.82
N GLU A 476 19.43 3.01 12.78
CA GLU A 476 20.05 4.18 13.40
C GLU A 476 19.39 4.51 14.74
N ARG A 477 18.05 4.40 14.80
CA ARG A 477 17.24 4.53 16.02
C ARG A 477 16.31 3.32 16.11
N VAL A 478 16.36 2.64 17.24
CA VAL A 478 15.44 1.55 17.58
C VAL A 478 15.39 1.35 19.08
N SER A 479 14.26 1.70 19.70
CA SER A 479 14.07 1.53 21.15
C SER A 479 12.78 0.80 21.51
N LYS A 480 11.82 0.70 20.59
CA LYS A 480 10.53 0.05 20.85
C LYS A 480 9.83 -0.49 19.60
N GLY A 481 8.81 -1.29 19.85
CA GLY A 481 7.84 -1.74 18.85
C GLY A 481 8.38 -2.81 17.92
N MET A 482 7.69 -2.98 16.80
CA MET A 482 8.03 -3.94 15.76
C MET A 482 7.87 -3.34 14.36
N ILE A 483 8.50 -3.97 13.37
CA ILE A 483 8.17 -3.76 11.96
C ILE A 483 7.18 -4.85 11.56
N GLN A 484 6.07 -4.47 10.93
CA GLN A 484 5.09 -5.41 10.41
C GLN A 484 5.08 -5.32 8.88
N ILE A 485 5.27 -6.45 8.21
CA ILE A 485 5.30 -6.51 6.76
C ILE A 485 4.04 -7.24 6.29
N PHE A 486 3.31 -6.60 5.39
CA PHE A 486 2.11 -7.12 4.76
C PHE A 486 2.32 -7.26 3.26
N LEU A 487 1.61 -8.22 2.67
CA LEU A 487 1.59 -8.46 1.24
C LEU A 487 0.17 -8.30 0.72
N ALA A 488 0.01 -7.48 -0.32
CA ALA A 488 -1.24 -7.32 -1.04
C ALA A 488 -1.03 -7.39 -2.55
N PHE A 489 -2.12 -7.71 -3.25
CA PHE A 489 -2.18 -7.76 -4.70
C PHE A 489 -3.41 -7.01 -5.20
N SER A 490 -3.40 -6.63 -6.48
CA SER A 490 -4.55 -5.98 -7.14
C SER A 490 -5.20 -6.81 -8.25
N PRO A 491 -5.77 -7.99 -7.93
CA PRO A 491 -6.44 -8.82 -8.92
C PRO A 491 -7.79 -8.19 -9.35
N PRO A 492 -8.01 -7.91 -10.65
CA PRO A 492 -9.28 -7.33 -11.12
C PRO A 492 -10.50 -8.18 -10.75
N SER A 493 -10.36 -9.51 -10.78
CA SER A 493 -11.44 -10.46 -10.46
C SER A 493 -11.85 -10.48 -9.00
N LEU A 494 -11.04 -9.92 -8.08
CA LEU A 494 -11.35 -9.84 -6.65
C LEU A 494 -11.46 -8.39 -6.17
N GLY A 495 -11.87 -7.48 -7.05
CA GLY A 495 -12.10 -6.08 -6.70
C GLY A 495 -10.82 -5.26 -6.50
N TYR A 496 -9.72 -5.63 -7.16
CA TYR A 496 -8.43 -4.91 -7.14
C TYR A 496 -7.73 -4.81 -5.77
N TRP A 497 -8.21 -5.54 -4.76
CA TRP A 497 -7.55 -5.66 -3.47
C TRP A 497 -7.67 -7.07 -2.89
N ALA A 498 -6.54 -7.76 -2.76
CA ALA A 498 -6.43 -9.06 -2.10
C ALA A 498 -5.18 -9.07 -1.21
N GLN A 499 -5.37 -9.01 0.10
CA GLN A 499 -4.29 -9.00 1.09
C GLN A 499 -4.10 -10.39 1.70
N VAL A 500 -2.84 -10.82 1.86
CA VAL A 500 -2.52 -12.02 2.61
C VAL A 500 -2.93 -11.84 4.08
N GLN A 501 -3.53 -12.88 4.66
CA GLN A 501 -4.09 -12.85 6.01
C GLN A 501 -3.02 -12.61 7.07
N ASP A 502 -1.92 -13.34 6.97
CA ASP A 502 -0.82 -13.29 7.94
C ASP A 502 0.17 -12.17 7.59
N SER A 503 0.68 -11.48 8.61
CA SER A 503 1.78 -10.51 8.49
C SER A 503 3.09 -11.14 8.96
N PHE A 504 4.21 -10.67 8.40
CA PHE A 504 5.54 -11.01 8.90
C PHE A 504 5.99 -9.94 9.90
N ASN A 505 6.25 -10.34 11.15
CA ASN A 505 6.53 -9.41 12.25
C ASN A 505 7.98 -9.52 12.73
N ILE A 506 8.69 -8.39 12.76
CA ILE A 506 10.06 -8.28 13.27
C ILE A 506 10.03 -7.55 14.61
N ASP A 507 10.19 -8.31 15.69
CA ASP A 507 10.29 -7.76 17.05
C ASP A 507 11.64 -7.05 17.24
N LEU A 508 11.60 -5.72 17.24
CA LEU A 508 12.81 -4.91 17.26
C LEU A 508 13.55 -4.98 18.60
N LEU A 509 12.89 -5.41 19.67
CA LEU A 509 13.53 -5.63 20.97
C LEU A 509 14.34 -6.93 21.02
N LYS A 510 14.22 -7.79 20.00
CA LYS A 510 14.93 -9.08 19.90
C LYS A 510 16.02 -9.09 18.83
N LEU A 511 16.37 -7.94 18.26
CA LEU A 511 17.37 -7.85 17.19
C LEU A 511 18.73 -8.47 17.58
N SER A 512 19.13 -8.42 18.85
CA SER A 512 20.38 -9.06 19.30
C SER A 512 20.47 -10.56 19.02
N SER A 513 19.33 -11.24 18.85
CA SER A 513 19.24 -12.66 18.49
C SER A 513 19.08 -12.91 16.99
N ALA A 514 18.84 -11.87 16.19
CA ALA A 514 18.67 -11.98 14.75
C ALA A 514 20.01 -12.20 14.05
N ARG A 515 19.97 -12.94 12.93
CA ARG A 515 21.14 -13.20 12.08
C ARG A 515 21.68 -11.89 11.51
N LYS A 516 23.01 -11.78 11.43
CA LYS A 516 23.69 -10.66 10.78
C LYS A 516 24.44 -11.07 9.52
N THR A 517 24.53 -10.16 8.54
CA THR A 517 25.48 -10.27 7.42
C THR A 517 26.90 -9.89 7.89
N GLU A 518 27.90 -10.10 7.04
CA GLU A 518 29.29 -9.71 7.33
C GLU A 518 29.44 -8.20 7.54
N GLU A 519 28.62 -7.41 6.84
CA GLU A 519 28.53 -5.95 6.94
C GLU A 519 27.71 -5.48 8.16
N GLY A 520 27.23 -6.41 8.99
CA GLY A 520 26.53 -6.14 10.25
C GLY A 520 25.03 -5.86 10.11
N LEU A 521 24.43 -6.11 8.94
CA LEU A 521 23.00 -5.90 8.69
C LEU A 521 22.17 -7.03 9.29
N TYR A 522 21.05 -6.71 9.93
CA TYR A 522 20.13 -7.73 10.42
C TYR A 522 19.34 -8.31 9.25
N LYS A 523 19.38 -9.64 9.07
CA LYS A 523 18.74 -10.36 7.96
C LYS A 523 17.50 -11.13 8.41
N PHE A 524 16.45 -11.06 7.61
CA PHE A 524 15.21 -11.80 7.75
C PHE A 524 14.82 -12.43 6.40
N ASN A 525 14.30 -13.65 6.43
CA ASN A 525 13.73 -14.31 5.25
C ASN A 525 12.21 -14.22 5.33
N VAL A 526 11.63 -13.29 4.58
CA VAL A 526 10.19 -13.02 4.62
C VAL A 526 9.47 -13.95 3.65
N PHE A 527 8.35 -14.53 4.07
CA PHE A 527 7.49 -15.34 3.21
C PHE A 527 6.01 -15.19 3.60
N PHE A 528 5.14 -15.30 2.60
CA PHE A 528 3.69 -15.17 2.75
C PHE A 528 2.98 -16.36 2.10
N ASP A 529 2.03 -16.96 2.81
CA ASP A 529 1.19 -18.06 2.32
C ASP A 529 0.06 -17.51 1.45
N LEU A 530 0.11 -17.79 0.15
CA LEU A 530 -0.82 -17.25 -0.85
C LEU A 530 -2.15 -18.00 -0.88
N ASP A 531 -2.29 -19.11 -0.15
CA ASP A 531 -3.57 -19.80 0.03
C ASP A 531 -4.42 -19.16 1.14
N LYS A 532 -3.86 -18.20 1.91
CA LYS A 532 -4.53 -17.51 3.02
C LYS A 532 -4.73 -16.03 2.71
N ILE A 533 -5.84 -15.69 2.06
CA ILE A 533 -6.20 -14.31 1.74
C ILE A 533 -7.34 -13.85 2.67
N GLN A 534 -7.29 -12.58 3.08
CA GLN A 534 -8.33 -11.96 3.91
C GLN A 534 -9.71 -11.95 3.23
N ASP A 535 -10.74 -11.65 4.01
CA ASP A 535 -12.14 -11.48 3.56
C ASP A 535 -12.75 -12.71 2.88
N GLY A 536 -12.19 -13.91 3.10
CA GLY A 536 -12.63 -15.13 2.45
C GLY A 536 -12.33 -15.20 0.95
N LYS A 537 -11.46 -14.31 0.45
CA LYS A 537 -11.01 -14.32 -0.95
C LYS A 537 -10.12 -15.54 -1.20
N VAL A 538 -10.12 -16.02 -2.44
CA VAL A 538 -9.28 -17.13 -2.87
C VAL A 538 -8.44 -16.69 -4.06
N LEU A 539 -7.12 -16.85 -3.95
CA LEU A 539 -6.21 -16.57 -5.03
C LEU A 539 -5.86 -17.86 -5.77
N SER A 540 -6.63 -18.21 -6.80
CA SER A 540 -6.34 -19.38 -7.64
C SER A 540 -4.99 -19.25 -8.38
N PRO A 541 -4.32 -20.37 -8.73
CA PRO A 541 -3.05 -20.37 -9.47
C PRO A 541 -2.98 -19.44 -10.69
N ASP A 542 -4.08 -19.33 -11.42
CA ASP A 542 -4.21 -18.58 -12.68
C ASP A 542 -4.79 -17.17 -12.52
N THR A 543 -5.11 -16.76 -11.28
CA THR A 543 -5.62 -15.41 -10.99
C THR A 543 -4.62 -14.36 -11.47
N LEU A 544 -5.09 -13.42 -12.29
CA LEU A 544 -4.28 -12.31 -12.76
C LEU A 544 -3.97 -11.36 -11.61
N LEU A 545 -2.68 -11.25 -11.27
CA LEU A 545 -2.15 -10.32 -10.28
C LEU A 545 -1.63 -9.09 -11.01
N ARG A 546 -2.46 -8.04 -11.11
CA ARG A 546 -2.06 -6.79 -11.77
C ARG A 546 -0.82 -6.19 -11.10
N ASP A 547 -0.86 -6.07 -9.78
CA ASP A 547 0.17 -5.43 -8.96
C ASP A 547 0.59 -6.35 -7.81
N ILE A 548 1.83 -6.17 -7.33
CA ILE A 548 2.33 -6.70 -6.07
C ILE A 548 2.69 -5.52 -5.17
N ILE A 549 2.17 -5.49 -3.94
CA ILE A 549 2.37 -4.40 -2.99
C ILE A 549 2.97 -4.98 -1.71
N ILE A 550 4.17 -4.54 -1.35
CA ILE A 550 4.83 -4.85 -0.07
C ILE A 550 4.65 -3.63 0.83
N VAL A 551 3.96 -3.81 1.94
CA VAL A 551 3.73 -2.74 2.91
C VAL A 551 4.49 -3.01 4.18
N ILE A 552 5.42 -2.13 4.51
CA ILE A 552 6.26 -2.19 5.70
C ILE A 552 5.71 -1.12 6.65
N ALA A 553 4.88 -1.56 7.58
CA ALA A 553 4.17 -0.70 8.52
C ALA A 553 4.91 -0.61 9.87
N ASP A 554 4.66 0.49 10.58
CA ASP A 554 5.10 0.64 11.94
C ASP A 554 4.15 -0.10 12.89
N GLY A 555 4.69 -1.03 13.67
CA GLY A 555 3.98 -1.70 14.76
C GLY A 555 4.30 -1.02 16.08
N ASN A 556 3.91 0.26 16.21
CA ASN A 556 4.29 1.14 17.34
C ASN A 556 5.81 1.33 17.50
N SER A 557 6.53 1.32 16.38
CA SER A 557 7.99 1.42 16.36
C SER A 557 8.49 2.86 16.23
N ASP A 558 9.64 3.17 16.82
CA ASP A 558 10.40 4.40 16.58
C ASP A 558 11.53 4.23 15.56
N PHE A 559 11.49 3.16 14.76
CA PHE A 559 12.55 2.81 13.82
C PHE A 559 12.94 3.99 12.94
N LYS A 560 14.24 4.26 12.90
CA LYS A 560 14.90 5.08 11.90
C LYS A 560 16.08 4.30 11.34
N GLY A 561 16.23 4.34 10.03
CA GLY A 561 17.41 3.85 9.35
C GLY A 561 17.05 3.24 8.01
N LYS A 562 17.97 2.42 7.52
CA LYS A 562 17.91 1.91 6.16
C LYS A 562 17.29 0.53 6.10
N MET A 563 16.45 0.31 5.10
CA MET A 563 15.85 -0.98 4.78
C MET A 563 16.30 -1.45 3.41
N PHE A 564 16.37 -2.77 3.23
CA PHE A 564 16.78 -3.39 1.98
C PHE A 564 15.91 -4.60 1.64
N ILE A 565 15.64 -4.81 0.36
CA ILE A 565 14.90 -5.96 -0.18
C ILE A 565 15.70 -6.60 -1.31
N ASP A 566 15.69 -7.94 -1.33
CA ASP A 566 16.31 -8.73 -2.40
C ASP A 566 15.50 -10.02 -2.67
N ASN A 567 15.69 -10.62 -3.84
CA ASN A 567 15.18 -11.94 -4.22
C ASN A 567 13.66 -12.11 -4.13
N VAL A 568 12.88 -11.10 -4.53
CA VAL A 568 11.40 -11.15 -4.49
C VAL A 568 10.89 -12.14 -5.53
N ARG A 569 10.20 -13.21 -5.10
CA ARG A 569 9.80 -14.30 -5.99
C ARG A 569 8.61 -15.11 -5.50
N PHE A 570 7.87 -15.69 -6.44
CA PHE A 570 7.00 -16.82 -6.15
C PHE A 570 7.84 -18.09 -5.93
N THR A 571 7.48 -18.89 -4.93
CA THR A 571 8.21 -20.11 -4.59
C THR A 571 7.32 -21.14 -3.92
N ASN A 572 7.80 -22.39 -3.91
CA ASN A 572 7.32 -23.43 -3.01
C ASN A 572 8.37 -23.70 -1.92
N ILE A 573 7.90 -24.13 -0.74
CA ILE A 573 8.80 -24.69 0.28
C ILE A 573 9.21 -26.09 -0.21
N LEU A 574 10.51 -26.32 -0.37
CA LEU A 574 11.06 -27.59 -0.84
C LEU A 574 10.83 -28.72 0.16
N PHE A 575 11.09 -28.44 1.44
CA PHE A 575 10.97 -29.42 2.53
C PHE A 575 10.28 -28.76 3.72
N GLU A 576 9.10 -29.27 4.08
CA GLU A 576 8.24 -28.73 5.13
C GLU A 576 8.80 -28.97 6.54
N ASP A 577 9.72 -29.92 6.68
CA ASP A 577 10.36 -30.30 7.94
C ASP A 577 11.71 -29.60 8.20
N ILE A 578 12.00 -28.55 7.42
CA ILE A 578 13.10 -27.63 7.69
C ILE A 578 12.51 -26.22 7.75
N SER A 579 12.71 -25.52 8.87
CA SER A 579 12.28 -24.12 8.98
C SER A 579 12.93 -23.29 7.88
N PHE A 580 12.12 -22.56 7.11
CA PHE A 580 12.57 -21.68 6.03
C PHE A 580 13.57 -20.61 6.51
N GLU A 581 13.46 -20.20 7.78
CA GLU A 581 14.35 -19.22 8.41
C GLU A 581 15.72 -19.81 8.81
N SER A 582 15.87 -21.13 8.79
CA SER A 582 17.11 -21.78 9.20
C SER A 582 18.18 -21.73 8.10
N SER A 583 19.44 -21.53 8.49
CA SER A 583 20.59 -21.67 7.56
C SER A 583 20.66 -23.05 6.90
N LEU A 584 20.07 -24.06 7.54
CA LEU A 584 19.95 -25.40 6.99
C LEU A 584 19.02 -25.45 5.77
N TYR A 585 17.96 -24.64 5.73
CA TYR A 585 17.06 -24.59 4.56
C TYR A 585 17.79 -24.07 3.32
N ASP A 586 18.57 -22.99 3.44
CA ASP A 586 19.41 -22.47 2.36
C ASP A 586 20.41 -23.54 1.87
N THR A 587 21.08 -24.17 2.84
CA THR A 587 22.07 -25.23 2.61
C THR A 587 21.46 -26.39 1.82
N VAL A 588 20.33 -26.91 2.29
CA VAL A 588 19.62 -28.02 1.66
C VAL A 588 19.08 -27.61 0.29
N SER A 589 18.51 -26.42 0.16
CA SER A 589 17.96 -25.94 -1.11
C SER A 589 19.05 -25.81 -2.20
N LYS A 590 20.22 -25.25 -1.85
CA LYS A 590 21.36 -25.15 -2.76
C LYS A 590 21.91 -26.51 -3.15
N LEU A 591 22.05 -27.44 -2.20
CA LEU A 591 22.52 -28.79 -2.50
C LEU A 591 21.51 -29.59 -3.33
N TYR A 592 20.21 -29.36 -3.12
CA TYR A 592 19.14 -30.00 -3.88
C TYR A 592 19.13 -29.50 -5.33
N SER A 593 19.27 -28.19 -5.56
CA SER A 593 19.35 -27.61 -6.91
C SER A 593 20.58 -28.11 -7.69
N LYS A 594 21.69 -28.37 -7.00
CA LYS A 594 22.91 -29.00 -7.53
C LYS A 594 22.80 -30.52 -7.68
N ARG A 595 21.65 -31.13 -7.34
CA ARG A 595 21.37 -32.58 -7.38
C ARG A 595 22.28 -33.42 -6.48
N VAL A 596 22.90 -32.82 -5.47
CA VAL A 596 23.79 -33.50 -4.50
C VAL A 596 22.98 -34.26 -3.46
N ILE A 597 21.89 -33.65 -2.98
CA ILE A 597 20.98 -34.27 -2.00
C ILE A 597 19.59 -34.52 -2.60
N LYS A 598 18.84 -35.38 -1.93
CA LYS A 598 17.42 -35.66 -2.19
C LYS A 598 16.66 -35.74 -0.88
N GLY A 599 15.37 -35.40 -0.92
CA GLY A 599 14.44 -35.65 0.18
C GLY A 599 14.25 -37.14 0.46
N THR A 600 13.77 -37.45 1.66
CA THR A 600 13.27 -38.80 2.01
C THR A 600 11.87 -39.05 1.49
N SER A 601 11.13 -37.97 1.18
CA SER A 601 9.89 -37.97 0.40
C SER A 601 9.86 -36.74 -0.50
N ALA A 602 8.73 -36.51 -1.18
CA ALA A 602 8.53 -35.30 -1.99
C ALA A 602 8.62 -34.00 -1.17
N PHE A 603 8.27 -34.04 0.12
CA PHE A 603 8.14 -32.85 0.98
C PHE A 603 8.97 -32.90 2.27
N LYS A 604 9.73 -33.98 2.52
CA LYS A 604 10.51 -34.16 3.76
C LYS A 604 11.98 -34.44 3.49
N TYR A 605 12.85 -33.81 4.27
CA TYR A 605 14.29 -34.05 4.30
C TYR A 605 14.75 -34.86 5.53
N LEU A 606 14.06 -34.76 6.66
CA LEU A 606 14.36 -35.32 7.97
C LEU A 606 15.75 -34.90 8.50
N PRO A 607 15.97 -33.60 8.78
CA PRO A 607 17.29 -33.07 9.12
C PRO A 607 17.91 -33.71 10.36
N ASP A 608 17.12 -33.99 11.40
CA ASP A 608 17.63 -34.51 12.68
C ASP A 608 17.88 -36.03 12.69
N ARG A 609 17.41 -36.74 11.66
CA ARG A 609 17.60 -38.19 11.57
C ARG A 609 19.07 -38.50 11.28
N SER A 610 19.63 -39.47 12.00
CA SER A 610 20.99 -39.95 11.71
C SER A 610 21.09 -40.55 10.29
N ILE A 611 22.19 -40.26 9.59
CA ILE A 611 22.41 -40.74 8.23
C ILE A 611 22.86 -42.21 8.22
N THR A 612 22.38 -42.99 7.24
CA THR A 612 22.86 -44.36 7.03
C THR A 612 24.06 -44.40 6.10
N ARG A 613 24.82 -45.49 6.15
CA ARG A 613 25.98 -45.74 5.29
C ARG A 613 25.62 -45.71 3.79
N ALA A 614 24.47 -46.27 3.40
CA ALA A 614 24.00 -46.24 2.02
C ALA A 614 23.64 -44.82 1.55
N GLU A 615 23.03 -44.02 2.41
CA GLU A 615 22.72 -42.62 2.10
C GLU A 615 23.97 -41.77 1.94
N PHE A 616 24.94 -41.92 2.86
CA PHE A 616 26.21 -41.21 2.74
C PHE A 616 26.97 -41.61 1.47
N ALA A 617 26.94 -42.89 1.09
CA ALA A 617 27.49 -43.36 -0.19
C ALA A 617 26.82 -42.69 -1.39
N ALA A 618 25.49 -42.53 -1.35
CA ALA A 618 24.75 -41.83 -2.39
C ALA A 618 25.12 -40.35 -2.49
N LEU A 619 25.36 -39.67 -1.36
CA LEU A 619 25.87 -38.30 -1.36
C LEU A 619 27.24 -38.23 -2.02
N CYS A 620 28.17 -39.11 -1.66
CA CYS A 620 29.53 -39.13 -2.24
C CYS A 620 29.50 -39.36 -3.76
N VAL A 621 28.74 -40.36 -4.21
CA VAL A 621 28.61 -40.71 -5.64
C VAL A 621 28.04 -39.55 -6.46
N ARG A 622 27.00 -38.87 -5.95
CA ARG A 622 26.41 -37.71 -6.64
C ARG A 622 27.34 -36.50 -6.64
N THR A 623 28.00 -36.23 -5.51
CA THR A 623 28.93 -35.09 -5.37
C THR A 623 30.12 -35.19 -6.32
N LEU A 624 30.67 -36.40 -6.48
CA LEU A 624 31.77 -36.68 -7.40
C LEU A 624 31.30 -36.92 -8.85
N ASN A 625 29.99 -36.85 -9.11
CA ASN A 625 29.37 -37.13 -10.40
C ASN A 625 29.84 -38.46 -11.02
N LEU A 626 29.93 -39.51 -10.21
CA LEU A 626 30.42 -40.82 -10.66
C LEU A 626 29.38 -41.52 -11.53
N LYS A 627 29.84 -42.22 -12.57
CA LYS A 627 28.99 -43.05 -13.43
C LYS A 627 28.44 -44.24 -12.64
N ILE A 628 27.12 -44.39 -12.61
CA ILE A 628 26.45 -45.50 -11.91
C ILE A 628 26.75 -46.82 -12.60
N GLU A 629 27.26 -47.78 -11.83
CA GLU A 629 27.48 -49.17 -12.24
C GLU A 629 26.38 -50.08 -11.68
N LYS A 630 25.96 -51.07 -12.48
CA LYS A 630 24.93 -52.03 -12.08
C LYS A 630 25.46 -53.00 -11.03
N TYR A 631 24.69 -53.20 -9.97
CA TYR A 631 25.06 -54.06 -8.86
C TYR A 631 25.25 -55.52 -9.29
N ASP A 632 26.36 -56.14 -8.88
CA ASP A 632 26.76 -57.50 -9.24
C ASP A 632 26.31 -58.59 -8.24
N GLY A 633 25.54 -58.24 -7.21
CA GLY A 633 25.05 -59.20 -6.21
C GLY A 633 26.06 -59.60 -5.13
N ARG A 634 27.24 -58.95 -5.04
CA ARG A 634 28.31 -59.38 -4.12
C ARG A 634 28.04 -59.24 -2.62
N PHE A 635 27.18 -58.31 -2.22
CA PHE A 635 26.89 -58.03 -0.81
C PHE A 635 25.67 -58.83 -0.38
N SER A 636 25.88 -59.74 0.58
CA SER A 636 24.82 -60.61 1.11
C SER A 636 23.69 -59.85 1.83
N ASP A 637 23.91 -58.60 2.23
CA ASP A 637 22.94 -57.73 2.90
C ASP A 637 22.35 -56.62 2.00
N VAL A 638 22.65 -56.63 0.70
CA VAL A 638 22.08 -55.69 -0.28
C VAL A 638 21.22 -56.45 -1.28
N LYS A 639 19.92 -56.17 -1.26
CA LYS A 639 18.98 -56.68 -2.27
C LYS A 639 19.17 -55.91 -3.58
N SER A 640 19.19 -56.59 -4.73
CA SER A 640 19.36 -55.92 -6.04
C SER A 640 18.25 -54.91 -6.34
N SER A 641 17.05 -55.11 -5.79
CA SER A 641 15.91 -54.20 -5.92
C SER A 641 15.94 -53.00 -4.96
N ALA A 642 16.89 -52.93 -4.02
CA ALA A 642 17.01 -51.79 -3.13
C ALA A 642 17.42 -50.53 -3.91
N TRP A 643 16.85 -49.37 -3.57
CA TRP A 643 17.13 -48.10 -4.26
C TRP A 643 18.62 -47.73 -4.28
N TYR A 644 19.37 -48.22 -3.29
CA TYR A 644 20.79 -47.95 -3.12
C TYR A 644 21.71 -48.99 -3.75
N SER A 645 21.21 -50.12 -4.28
CA SER A 645 22.03 -51.27 -4.70
C SER A 645 23.14 -50.89 -5.68
N ASP A 646 22.79 -50.23 -6.78
CA ASP A 646 23.73 -49.73 -7.80
C ASP A 646 24.68 -48.67 -7.22
N VAL A 647 24.18 -47.81 -6.34
CA VAL A 647 24.92 -46.68 -5.77
C VAL A 647 25.98 -47.14 -4.77
N VAL A 648 25.64 -48.04 -3.84
CA VAL A 648 26.61 -48.58 -2.88
C VAL A 648 27.67 -49.41 -3.58
N TYR A 649 27.30 -50.12 -4.64
CA TYR A 649 28.25 -50.83 -5.49
C TYR A 649 29.19 -49.88 -6.22
N THR A 650 28.66 -48.81 -6.81
CA THR A 650 29.46 -47.75 -7.45
C THR A 650 30.44 -47.13 -6.47
N ALA A 651 29.98 -46.79 -5.25
CA ALA A 651 30.82 -46.23 -4.20
C ALA A 651 31.95 -47.19 -3.78
N TYR A 652 31.64 -48.49 -3.67
CA TYR A 652 32.62 -49.53 -3.40
C TYR A 652 33.65 -49.66 -4.52
N LYS A 653 33.21 -49.73 -5.79
CA LYS A 653 34.08 -49.86 -6.98
C LYS A 653 35.06 -48.70 -7.11
N ASN A 654 34.63 -47.51 -6.70
CA ASN A 654 35.45 -46.31 -6.71
C ASN A 654 36.33 -46.17 -5.46
N GLY A 655 36.39 -47.18 -4.59
CA GLY A 655 37.25 -47.20 -3.41
C GLY A 655 36.83 -46.25 -2.29
N LEU A 656 35.60 -45.72 -2.33
CA LEU A 656 35.08 -44.84 -1.28
C LEU A 656 34.62 -45.64 -0.06
N PHE A 657 34.11 -46.85 -0.25
CA PHE A 657 33.58 -47.69 0.82
C PHE A 657 34.13 -49.11 0.73
N GLY A 658 34.57 -49.66 1.86
CA GLY A 658 34.90 -51.07 1.99
C GLY A 658 33.71 -51.97 2.32
N GLN A 659 33.95 -53.28 2.26
CA GLN A 659 33.06 -54.35 2.72
C GLN A 659 33.68 -55.12 3.89
N GLU A 660 32.87 -55.75 4.72
CA GLU A 660 33.33 -56.69 5.74
C GLU A 660 32.57 -58.01 5.60
N LYS A 661 33.28 -59.14 5.50
CA LYS A 661 32.66 -60.50 5.43
C LYS A 661 31.49 -60.58 4.41
N ASN A 662 31.69 -60.05 3.20
CA ASN A 662 30.70 -59.98 2.11
C ASN A 662 29.43 -59.19 2.45
N LYS A 663 29.53 -58.17 3.33
CA LYS A 663 28.43 -57.25 3.69
C LYS A 663 28.85 -55.79 3.53
N PHE A 664 27.91 -54.94 3.15
CA PHE A 664 28.10 -53.49 3.03
C PHE A 664 27.62 -52.71 4.28
N PHE A 665 26.64 -53.25 4.99
CA PHE A 665 25.89 -52.63 6.09
C PHE A 665 25.16 -51.34 5.69
N PRO A 666 24.26 -51.38 4.70
CA PRO A 666 23.65 -50.17 4.13
C PRO A 666 22.87 -49.32 5.14
N GLU A 667 22.20 -49.97 6.11
CA GLU A 667 21.38 -49.30 7.13
C GLU A 667 22.16 -48.89 8.39
N ARG A 668 23.46 -49.20 8.46
CA ARG A 668 24.26 -48.83 9.62
C ARG A 668 24.37 -47.32 9.73
N ILE A 669 24.11 -46.79 10.92
CA ILE A 669 24.32 -45.39 11.24
C ILE A 669 25.82 -45.06 11.23
N MET A 670 26.17 -43.98 10.56
CA MET A 670 27.54 -43.50 10.43
C MET A 670 27.95 -42.68 11.64
N LYS A 671 29.21 -42.86 12.08
CA LYS A 671 29.82 -42.05 13.14
C LYS A 671 30.50 -40.80 12.56
N ARG A 672 30.68 -39.78 13.39
CA ARG A 672 31.33 -38.51 13.01
C ARG A 672 32.73 -38.71 12.42
N GLU A 673 33.55 -39.58 13.03
CA GLU A 673 34.92 -39.84 12.54
C GLU A 673 34.94 -40.52 11.15
N GLU A 674 33.98 -41.39 10.87
CA GLU A 674 33.85 -42.07 9.58
C GLU A 674 33.41 -41.10 8.49
N VAL A 675 32.46 -40.22 8.83
CA VAL A 675 31.99 -39.16 7.92
C VAL A 675 33.09 -38.16 7.60
N ALA A 676 33.87 -37.73 8.60
CA ALA A 676 34.99 -36.81 8.37
C ALA A 676 36.04 -37.43 7.43
N ALA A 677 36.39 -38.70 7.63
CA ALA A 677 37.32 -39.40 6.76
C ALA A 677 36.87 -39.45 5.30
N LEU A 678 35.59 -39.77 5.07
CA LEU A 678 35.04 -39.85 3.73
C LEU A 678 34.79 -38.47 3.10
N ALA A 679 34.41 -37.47 3.88
CA ALA A 679 34.27 -36.09 3.40
C ALA A 679 35.61 -35.53 2.91
N ILE A 680 36.70 -35.81 3.64
CA ILE A 680 38.06 -35.46 3.20
C ILE A 680 38.46 -36.20 1.93
N GLU A 681 38.14 -37.49 1.81
CA GLU A 681 38.40 -38.24 0.58
C GLU A 681 37.62 -37.67 -0.62
N VAL A 682 36.35 -37.29 -0.42
CA VAL A 682 35.55 -36.62 -1.45
C VAL A 682 36.18 -35.26 -1.82
N TYR A 683 36.52 -34.44 -0.83
CA TYR A 683 37.15 -33.14 -1.05
C TYR A 683 38.47 -33.28 -1.82
N LYS A 684 39.33 -34.22 -1.42
CA LYS A 684 40.58 -34.54 -2.10
C LYS A 684 40.38 -34.90 -3.57
N ARG A 685 39.33 -35.65 -3.90
CA ARG A 685 39.00 -36.01 -5.29
C ARG A 685 38.46 -34.83 -6.10
N LEU A 686 37.80 -33.88 -5.46
CA LEU A 686 37.31 -32.66 -6.13
C LEU A 686 38.46 -31.68 -6.42
N THR A 687 39.46 -31.58 -5.54
CA THR A 687 40.53 -30.59 -5.63
C THR A 687 41.87 -31.13 -6.13
N GLY A 688 42.04 -32.46 -6.13
CA GLY A 688 43.24 -33.16 -6.58
C GLY A 688 44.33 -33.31 -5.51
N LYS A 689 44.49 -32.34 -4.59
CA LYS A 689 45.43 -32.41 -3.46
C LYS A 689 44.95 -31.56 -2.27
N ILE A 690 45.41 -31.92 -1.07
CA ILE A 690 45.19 -31.17 0.17
C ILE A 690 46.57 -30.81 0.74
N GLU A 691 46.92 -29.54 0.76
CA GLU A 691 48.18 -29.03 1.31
C GLU A 691 47.87 -28.09 2.47
N VAL A 692 47.80 -28.64 3.68
CA VAL A 692 47.45 -27.90 4.90
C VAL A 692 48.31 -28.40 6.05
N SER A 693 48.97 -27.50 6.79
CA SER A 693 49.67 -27.86 8.03
C SER A 693 48.67 -28.11 9.16
N LEU A 694 48.94 -29.16 9.95
CA LEU A 694 48.12 -29.60 11.08
C LEU A 694 48.71 -29.20 12.44
N ASP A 695 49.83 -28.48 12.47
CA ASP A 695 50.63 -28.26 13.69
C ASP A 695 49.88 -27.48 14.79
N ASP A 696 48.89 -26.67 14.41
CA ASP A 696 48.12 -25.81 15.32
C ASP A 696 46.71 -26.36 15.68
N ILE A 697 46.34 -27.57 15.24
CA ILE A 697 45.00 -28.12 15.51
C ILE A 697 44.97 -28.85 16.84
N GLN A 698 44.17 -28.33 17.76
CA GLN A 698 43.86 -28.97 19.03
C GLN A 698 42.42 -29.50 19.00
N ILE A 699 42.26 -30.78 19.31
CA ILE A 699 40.96 -31.44 19.49
C ILE A 699 40.97 -32.04 20.89
N ALA A 700 40.07 -31.58 21.76
CA ALA A 700 40.10 -31.91 23.20
C ALA A 700 40.01 -33.43 23.47
N ASP A 701 39.27 -34.15 22.62
CA ASP A 701 39.07 -35.59 22.70
C ASP A 701 39.79 -36.37 21.57
N GLU A 702 40.92 -35.85 21.05
CA GLU A 702 41.70 -36.49 19.99
C GLU A 702 42.06 -37.96 20.30
N GLY A 703 42.33 -38.25 21.57
CA GLY A 703 42.67 -39.60 22.05
C GLY A 703 41.53 -40.63 21.88
N LEU A 704 40.28 -40.18 21.72
CA LEU A 704 39.11 -41.04 21.47
C LEU A 704 38.91 -41.33 19.97
N ILE A 705 39.59 -40.60 19.08
CA ILE A 705 39.48 -40.80 17.63
C ILE A 705 40.24 -42.06 17.25
N ASN A 706 39.60 -42.93 16.46
CA ASN A 706 40.28 -44.11 15.91
C ASN A 706 41.56 -43.68 15.16
N PRO A 707 42.74 -44.27 15.47
CA PRO A 707 44.00 -43.86 14.86
C PRO A 707 43.97 -43.75 13.32
N GLN A 708 43.19 -44.60 12.64
CA GLN A 708 43.09 -44.57 11.17
C GLN A 708 42.33 -43.36 10.60
N TYR A 709 41.52 -42.67 11.42
CA TYR A 709 40.72 -41.50 11.01
C TYR A 709 41.28 -40.18 11.54
N ARG A 710 42.27 -40.22 12.44
CA ARG A 710 42.79 -39.05 13.18
C ARG A 710 43.28 -37.94 12.25
N GLU A 711 44.06 -38.28 11.23
CA GLU A 711 44.56 -37.32 10.26
C GLU A 711 43.41 -36.66 9.48
N SER A 712 42.46 -37.44 8.98
CA SER A 712 41.31 -36.90 8.25
C SER A 712 40.40 -36.04 9.11
N VAL A 713 40.20 -36.40 10.39
CA VAL A 713 39.43 -35.56 11.32
C VAL A 713 40.14 -34.21 11.51
N LYS A 714 41.47 -34.21 11.73
CA LYS A 714 42.25 -32.97 11.83
C LYS A 714 42.16 -32.11 10.58
N LEU A 715 42.28 -32.72 9.40
CA LEU A 715 42.12 -32.01 8.13
C LEU A 715 40.71 -31.43 7.97
N ALA A 716 39.67 -32.19 8.30
CA ALA A 716 38.28 -31.75 8.18
C ALA A 716 37.99 -30.53 9.06
N VAL A 717 38.50 -30.55 10.29
CA VAL A 717 38.39 -29.41 11.22
C VAL A 717 39.20 -28.21 10.72
N LYS A 718 40.46 -28.42 10.31
CA LYS A 718 41.35 -27.34 9.84
C LYS A 718 40.81 -26.63 8.60
N LEU A 719 40.19 -27.38 7.69
CA LEU A 719 39.61 -26.84 6.47
C LEU A 719 38.27 -26.11 6.70
N GLY A 720 37.66 -26.23 7.89
CA GLY A 720 36.29 -25.74 8.13
C GLY A 720 35.19 -26.60 7.47
N ILE A 721 35.53 -27.81 7.02
CA ILE A 721 34.55 -28.79 6.53
C ILE A 721 33.73 -29.35 7.71
N PHE A 722 34.37 -29.43 8.88
CA PHE A 722 33.78 -29.91 10.13
C PHE A 722 34.01 -28.89 11.23
N GLU A 723 32.99 -28.67 12.07
CA GLU A 723 33.12 -27.83 13.26
C GLU A 723 33.26 -28.69 14.54
N LEU A 724 34.09 -28.20 15.47
CA LEU A 724 34.14 -28.72 16.84
C LEU A 724 32.95 -28.22 17.64
N TYR A 725 32.58 -28.95 18.69
CA TYR A 725 31.66 -28.43 19.69
C TYR A 725 32.28 -27.25 20.45
N SER A 726 31.45 -26.44 21.12
CA SER A 726 31.88 -25.24 21.83
C SER A 726 32.88 -25.51 22.96
N ASP A 727 32.95 -26.75 23.45
CA ASP A 727 33.92 -27.23 24.44
C ASP A 727 35.25 -27.72 23.81
N GLY A 728 35.41 -27.60 22.50
CA GLY A 728 36.60 -28.03 21.76
C GLY A 728 36.65 -29.52 21.42
N THR A 729 35.56 -30.28 21.65
CA THR A 729 35.50 -31.72 21.35
C THR A 729 34.98 -32.01 19.93
N PHE A 730 35.38 -33.16 19.38
CA PHE A 730 34.87 -33.68 18.12
C PHE A 730 33.77 -34.73 18.29
N ALA A 731 33.77 -35.49 19.40
CA ALA A 731 32.88 -36.61 19.72
C ALA A 731 32.87 -37.72 18.63
N PRO A 732 34.02 -38.40 18.37
CA PRO A 732 34.20 -39.27 17.22
C PRO A 732 33.19 -40.42 17.11
N GLY A 733 32.75 -40.96 18.25
CA GLY A 733 31.81 -42.07 18.33
C GLY A 733 30.33 -41.71 18.16
N LYS A 734 29.97 -40.42 18.17
CA LYS A 734 28.58 -39.96 18.09
C LYS A 734 28.04 -40.16 16.66
N SER A 735 26.76 -40.50 16.54
CA SER A 735 26.08 -40.50 15.24
C SER A 735 25.95 -39.08 14.70
N ILE A 736 25.77 -38.95 13.39
CA ILE A 736 25.63 -37.67 12.72
C ILE A 736 24.31 -37.57 11.96
N SER A 737 23.64 -36.44 12.09
CA SER A 737 22.35 -36.15 11.45
C SER A 737 22.50 -35.83 9.97
N ARG A 738 21.41 -35.94 9.21
CA ARG A 738 21.37 -35.54 7.80
C ARG A 738 21.62 -34.05 7.61
N GLY A 739 21.12 -33.21 8.53
CA GLY A 739 21.32 -31.77 8.51
C GLY A 739 22.79 -31.38 8.70
N GLU A 740 23.47 -32.00 9.66
CA GLU A 740 24.93 -31.84 9.83
C GLU A 740 25.69 -32.28 8.57
N VAL A 741 25.31 -33.42 7.97
CA VAL A 741 25.94 -33.88 6.73
C VAL A 741 25.68 -32.94 5.55
N ALA A 742 24.48 -32.37 5.43
CA ALA A 742 24.21 -31.35 4.42
C ALA A 742 25.16 -30.15 4.58
N THR A 743 25.35 -29.68 5.81
CA THR A 743 26.27 -28.58 6.13
C THR A 743 27.72 -28.93 5.75
N ILE A 744 28.17 -30.15 6.06
CA ILE A 744 29.50 -30.64 5.67
C ILE A 744 29.69 -30.64 4.15
N PHE A 745 28.69 -31.15 3.40
CA PHE A 745 28.76 -31.18 1.94
C PHE A 745 28.65 -29.79 1.30
N TYR A 746 27.95 -28.86 1.94
CA TYR A 746 27.93 -27.47 1.54
C TYR A 746 29.32 -26.83 1.74
N ASN A 747 29.89 -26.95 2.93
CA ASN A 747 31.21 -26.38 3.23
C ASN A 747 32.29 -26.94 2.31
N LEU A 748 32.33 -28.26 2.09
CA LEU A 748 33.33 -28.87 1.22
C LEU A 748 33.18 -28.44 -0.26
N LEU A 749 31.95 -28.27 -0.75
CA LEU A 749 31.71 -27.83 -2.12
C LEU A 749 32.02 -26.34 -2.29
N ASN A 750 31.73 -25.53 -1.27
CA ASN A 750 32.06 -24.11 -1.25
C ASN A 750 33.59 -23.92 -1.31
N LEU A 751 34.34 -24.64 -0.47
CA LEU A 751 35.81 -24.63 -0.48
C LEU A 751 36.40 -25.13 -1.80
N ALA A 752 35.72 -26.08 -2.47
CA ALA A 752 36.12 -26.59 -3.78
C ALA A 752 35.69 -25.67 -4.96
N GLY A 753 35.05 -24.52 -4.69
CA GLY A 753 34.56 -23.59 -5.72
C GLY A 753 33.48 -24.19 -6.62
N LYS A 754 32.59 -25.04 -6.08
CA LYS A 754 31.55 -25.75 -6.83
C LYS A 754 30.12 -25.23 -6.58
N ILE A 755 29.93 -24.37 -5.59
CA ILE A 755 28.65 -23.73 -5.25
C ILE A 755 28.82 -22.27 -4.93
#